data_AF-A0A9D1IMB0-F1
#
_entry.id   AF-A0A9D1IMB0-F1
#
_cell.length_a   1.000
_cell.length_b   1.000
_cell.length_c   1.000
_cell.angle_alpha   90.00
_cell.angle_beta   90.00
_cell.angle_gamma   90.00
#
_symmetry.space_group_name_H-M   'P 1'
#
loop_
_entity.id
_entity.type
_entity.pdbx_description
1 polymer ?
#
loop_
_entity_poly.entity_id
_entity_poly.type
_entity_poly.pdbx_seq_one_letter_code
_entity_poly.pdbx_strand_id
1 'polypeptide(L)'
;MKKSILTLIALLSANIAAINAAPKLIGHRGSYWGVENSAEAFIAGAEKGYSYLETDIKVAGDGTFVLTHDDETSRLGGNLTITTATIEQLKAETYTQTRGGITYEGKICTLEEYLQICKDYGVIPFIELKWATGINNNDCSNLKRMVDTVIEYGFENDAIINTSMKPCLEFIRENYPDFKLMFLCNTNWESNFDWCVEHNIGAYIQTGCFDRNTVTKFHEKNLKVGVWTVNTAANYSTYGNYGCDFIAVDYLDPVGLPELDPFSSLVPNKIDYPDHDGIIQATYSFEESATKLEQSFSTKKAIAHENNIFLLSTDGNIAMLDMDTQTYTRIALNTEHSVPDISIDADGRLILYVDHGNNTATIYAWNQNSELQEITAIDNCSTTPAFCFSGTTEDWKIYYASNDGIRGISSTGAIASNTIALTGQSSLSISPFSRNNIIIDSPTTLPAEYSFDWESTTAELSPFMAMADNDGIDIRQTSLSPFRYGAKIYAPVFTGNGFRLLDMSKGLKSIEFACDEFGSFTLENDDYIAGFANVKDGDIHVYCVHNANVAEFVAKGEVPEGNTGPTDFHIEKLWSYTDKEGNAPEHIDGTNAQQGAACNGTFYINDCSDKLIYIYTSEGLAGTLPGGAGWGTAIDDAGNIIVRDDKQTGTTHRVLIYPAGTMPDDGIEATAIDFETLDAGQTNFISASGDVLGDGGYIYMFPNKQTVVNLIKIANGKFVETTRSENLSIESSTAGYVVPINNNPENWLYMVRNNGIYQYNGSDAGLLLGGSSTTPPSRNSTCGAEIFTLSNHEILVYNSGKNYTGGFTIKDLTDNKVIATIEPIGTKGYETGGNYSVSNWMHAEKIDPGCYYLYQYCPANGIAAYRFYDANYDAHIDSTPDATEALKIYPNPATTHLHIEGISGGATIFSATGAVVMQIGTVESSNIDISGIPQGIYIVKSATGATGKFIKR
;
A
#
# COMPACT_ATOMS: atom_id res chain seq x y z
N MET A 1 -7.96 -50.78 -7.37
CA MET A 1 -8.50 -49.89 -8.43
C MET A 1 -9.81 -49.21 -8.03
N LYS A 2 -10.95 -49.89 -7.82
CA LYS A 2 -12.22 -49.19 -7.49
C LYS A 2 -12.24 -48.43 -6.16
N LYS A 3 -11.56 -48.90 -5.11
CA LYS A 3 -11.43 -48.14 -3.84
C LYS A 3 -10.50 -46.92 -3.97
N SER A 4 -9.42 -47.03 -4.74
CA SER A 4 -8.43 -45.96 -4.96
C SER A 4 -8.97 -44.79 -5.78
N ILE A 5 -9.86 -45.05 -6.75
CA ILE A 5 -10.49 -44.02 -7.59
C ILE A 5 -11.57 -43.24 -6.81
N LEU A 6 -12.33 -43.91 -5.93
CA LEU A 6 -13.32 -43.25 -5.06
C LEU A 6 -12.66 -42.38 -3.97
N THR A 7 -11.49 -42.79 -3.45
CA THR A 7 -10.72 -41.97 -2.51
C THR A 7 -10.10 -40.75 -3.19
N LEU A 8 -9.63 -40.87 -4.43
CA LEU A 8 -9.05 -39.76 -5.20
C LEU A 8 -10.11 -38.70 -5.60
N ILE A 9 -11.32 -39.13 -6.00
CA ILE A 9 -12.43 -38.22 -6.32
C ILE A 9 -12.95 -37.49 -5.07
N ALA A 10 -12.98 -38.15 -3.90
CA ALA A 10 -13.35 -37.52 -2.63
C ALA A 10 -12.30 -36.51 -2.11
N LEU A 11 -11.00 -36.75 -2.38
CA LEU A 11 -9.92 -35.83 -2.07
C LEU A 11 -9.92 -34.59 -2.99
N LEU A 12 -10.22 -34.76 -4.29
CA LEU A 12 -10.34 -33.61 -5.22
C LEU A 12 -11.56 -32.72 -4.92
N SER A 13 -12.70 -33.31 -4.55
CA SER A 13 -13.91 -32.53 -4.23
C SER A 13 -13.86 -31.84 -2.87
N ALA A 14 -13.04 -32.33 -1.92
CA ALA A 14 -12.80 -31.66 -0.63
C ALA A 14 -11.88 -30.42 -0.75
N ASN A 15 -10.93 -30.42 -1.70
CA ASN A 15 -10.03 -29.29 -1.92
C ASN A 15 -10.71 -28.12 -2.66
N ILE A 16 -11.61 -28.38 -3.60
CA ILE A 16 -12.38 -27.33 -4.31
C ILE A 16 -13.41 -26.65 -3.39
N ALA A 17 -13.99 -27.39 -2.43
CA ALA A 17 -14.92 -26.83 -1.44
C ALA A 17 -14.22 -25.99 -0.35
N ALA A 18 -12.92 -26.19 -0.11
CA ALA A 18 -12.16 -25.47 0.90
C ALA A 18 -11.68 -24.08 0.45
N ILE A 19 -11.62 -23.84 -0.87
CA ILE A 19 -11.16 -22.57 -1.47
C ILE A 19 -12.34 -21.57 -1.67
N ASN A 20 -13.58 -22.08 -1.70
CA ASN A 20 -14.81 -21.30 -1.93
C ASN A 20 -15.78 -21.27 -0.71
N ALA A 21 -15.31 -21.60 0.49
CA ALA A 21 -16.17 -21.59 1.67
C ALA A 21 -16.20 -20.20 2.31
N ALA A 22 -17.40 -19.61 2.43
CA ALA A 22 -17.59 -18.42 3.25
C ALA A 22 -17.01 -18.63 4.67
N PRO A 23 -16.42 -17.59 5.29
CA PRO A 23 -15.82 -17.66 6.62
C PRO A 23 -16.83 -18.23 7.62
N LYS A 24 -16.34 -19.08 8.52
CA LYS A 24 -17.18 -19.58 9.62
C LYS A 24 -17.28 -18.49 10.69
N LEU A 25 -18.52 -18.09 10.99
CA LEU A 25 -18.76 -17.16 12.09
C LEU A 25 -18.55 -17.86 13.43
N ILE A 26 -17.78 -17.20 14.29
CA ILE A 26 -17.53 -17.58 15.66
C ILE A 26 -18.30 -16.61 16.56
N GLY A 27 -19.18 -17.12 17.42
CA GLY A 27 -19.81 -16.31 18.45
C GLY A 27 -18.83 -15.95 19.55
N HIS A 28 -18.35 -14.70 19.59
CA HIS A 28 -17.39 -14.23 20.58
C HIS A 28 -18.00 -14.27 21.99
N ARG A 29 -17.36 -15.03 22.88
CA ARG A 29 -17.81 -15.36 24.24
C ARG A 29 -19.24 -15.91 24.29
N GLY A 30 -19.60 -16.67 23.25
CA GLY A 30 -20.96 -17.14 22.99
C GLY A 30 -21.71 -16.22 22.03
N SER A 31 -22.29 -15.13 22.54
CA SER A 31 -22.96 -14.12 21.71
C SER A 31 -23.30 -12.84 22.50
N TYR A 32 -23.77 -11.83 21.78
CA TYR A 32 -24.30 -10.59 22.35
C TYR A 32 -25.58 -10.80 23.18
N TRP A 33 -26.37 -11.84 22.88
CA TRP A 33 -27.73 -12.05 23.44
C TRP A 33 -27.74 -12.88 24.72
N GLY A 34 -26.80 -12.59 25.61
CA GLY A 34 -26.66 -13.20 26.93
C GLY A 34 -25.54 -12.50 27.69
N VAL A 35 -25.29 -12.97 28.92
CA VAL A 35 -24.06 -12.59 29.63
C VAL A 35 -22.91 -13.35 28.98
N GLU A 36 -21.81 -12.66 28.63
CA GLU A 36 -20.65 -13.31 28.03
C GLU A 36 -20.18 -14.56 28.81
N ASN A 37 -19.76 -15.61 28.09
CA ASN A 37 -19.33 -16.90 28.64
C ASN A 37 -20.40 -17.66 29.47
N SER A 38 -21.69 -17.30 29.34
CA SER A 38 -22.79 -18.00 30.01
C SER A 38 -23.52 -18.98 29.10
N ALA A 39 -24.23 -19.93 29.70
CA ALA A 39 -25.05 -20.90 28.96
C ALA A 39 -26.05 -20.21 28.02
N GLU A 40 -26.67 -19.13 28.48
CA GLU A 40 -27.63 -18.33 27.69
C GLU A 40 -26.98 -17.70 26.46
N ALA A 41 -25.77 -17.14 26.58
CA ALA A 41 -25.06 -16.57 25.45
C ALA A 41 -24.63 -17.63 24.43
N PHE A 42 -24.20 -18.80 24.89
CA PHE A 42 -23.84 -19.93 24.03
C PHE A 42 -25.05 -20.47 23.26
N ILE A 43 -26.16 -20.72 23.96
CA ILE A 43 -27.41 -21.18 23.36
C ILE A 43 -27.89 -20.15 22.33
N ALA A 44 -27.90 -18.86 22.69
CA ALA A 44 -28.36 -17.82 21.77
C ALA A 44 -27.46 -17.70 20.53
N GLY A 45 -26.14 -17.84 20.67
CA GLY A 45 -25.22 -17.86 19.53
C GLY A 45 -25.45 -19.05 18.60
N ALA A 46 -25.67 -20.24 19.17
CA ALA A 46 -25.99 -21.43 18.40
C ALA A 46 -27.33 -21.33 17.67
N GLU A 47 -28.37 -20.83 18.35
CA GLU A 47 -29.70 -20.59 17.76
C GLU A 47 -29.67 -19.53 16.65
N LYS A 48 -28.71 -18.61 16.71
CA LYS A 48 -28.45 -17.63 15.66
C LYS A 48 -27.76 -18.21 14.43
N GLY A 49 -27.16 -19.40 14.53
CA GLY A 49 -26.51 -20.09 13.43
C GLY A 49 -24.99 -19.92 13.38
N TYR A 50 -24.35 -19.50 14.47
CA TYR A 50 -22.89 -19.50 14.55
C TYR A 50 -22.34 -20.93 14.51
N SER A 51 -21.31 -21.16 13.68
CA SER A 51 -20.72 -22.49 13.50
C SER A 51 -19.78 -22.87 14.64
N TYR A 52 -19.19 -21.86 15.28
CA TYR A 52 -18.33 -21.98 16.44
C TYR A 52 -18.83 -21.05 17.54
N LEU A 53 -18.57 -21.44 18.79
CA LEU A 53 -18.76 -20.57 19.95
C LEU A 53 -17.41 -20.39 20.62
N GLU A 54 -16.94 -19.15 20.73
CA GLU A 54 -15.72 -18.85 21.46
C GLU A 54 -15.97 -18.72 22.96
N THR A 55 -15.00 -19.13 23.78
CA THR A 55 -15.04 -18.97 25.22
C THR A 55 -13.66 -18.74 25.83
N ASP A 56 -13.62 -17.96 26.91
CA ASP A 56 -12.43 -17.71 27.71
C ASP A 56 -12.35 -18.70 28.89
N ILE A 57 -11.34 -19.58 28.93
CA ILE A 57 -11.19 -20.57 30.03
C ILE A 57 -10.23 -20.09 31.12
N LYS A 58 -10.63 -20.27 32.38
CA LYS A 58 -9.83 -20.09 33.61
C LYS A 58 -10.01 -21.27 34.58
N VAL A 59 -9.29 -21.21 35.70
CA VAL A 59 -9.30 -22.25 36.75
C VAL A 59 -9.73 -21.64 38.09
N ALA A 60 -10.82 -22.17 38.65
CA ALA A 60 -11.34 -21.78 39.97
C ALA A 60 -10.43 -22.28 41.11
N GLY A 61 -10.62 -21.77 42.33
CA GLY A 61 -9.81 -22.12 43.51
C GLY A 61 -9.87 -23.61 43.92
N ASP A 62 -10.92 -24.32 43.53
CA ASP A 62 -11.06 -25.78 43.72
C ASP A 62 -10.54 -26.61 42.52
N GLY A 63 -9.96 -25.95 41.51
CA GLY A 63 -9.42 -26.59 40.31
C GLY A 63 -10.43 -26.78 39.17
N THR A 64 -11.70 -26.40 39.35
CA THR A 64 -12.72 -26.49 38.30
C THR A 64 -12.39 -25.56 37.13
N PHE A 65 -12.57 -26.02 35.90
CA PHE A 65 -12.46 -25.15 34.72
C PHE A 65 -13.74 -24.33 34.56
N VAL A 66 -13.59 -23.02 34.56
CA VAL A 66 -14.72 -22.05 34.51
C VAL A 66 -14.51 -21.07 33.37
N LEU A 67 -15.62 -20.56 32.84
CA LEU A 67 -15.63 -19.73 31.64
C LEU A 67 -15.85 -18.27 32.02
N THR A 68 -14.82 -17.44 31.83
CA THR A 68 -14.84 -16.01 32.12
C THR A 68 -13.54 -15.35 31.62
N HIS A 69 -13.67 -14.11 31.15
CA HIS A 69 -12.56 -13.34 30.63
C HIS A 69 -11.60 -12.82 31.72
N ASP A 70 -12.15 -12.30 32.82
CA ASP A 70 -11.40 -11.55 33.84
C ASP A 70 -11.02 -12.41 35.05
N ASP A 71 -10.08 -11.92 35.86
CA ASP A 71 -9.68 -12.56 37.12
C ASP A 71 -10.72 -12.37 38.25
N GLU A 72 -11.63 -11.41 38.08
CA GLU A 72 -12.68 -11.06 39.04
C GLU A 72 -14.05 -10.99 38.36
N THR A 73 -15.10 -11.33 39.09
CA THR A 73 -16.48 -11.32 38.57
C THR A 73 -17.15 -9.94 38.61
N SER A 74 -16.44 -8.91 39.08
CA SER A 74 -16.98 -7.57 39.35
C SER A 74 -17.55 -6.87 38.12
N ARG A 75 -16.93 -7.03 36.93
CA ARG A 75 -17.43 -6.44 35.68
C ARG A 75 -18.82 -6.94 35.29
N LEU A 76 -19.17 -8.16 35.70
CA LEU A 76 -20.46 -8.79 35.42
C LEU A 76 -21.41 -8.74 36.62
N GLY A 77 -21.12 -7.92 37.64
CA GLY A 77 -22.00 -7.71 38.79
C GLY A 77 -21.79 -8.68 39.96
N GLY A 78 -20.78 -9.54 39.91
CA GLY A 78 -20.32 -10.34 41.05
C GLY A 78 -19.31 -9.60 41.94
N ASN A 79 -18.68 -10.31 42.87
CA ASN A 79 -17.66 -9.78 43.77
C ASN A 79 -16.56 -10.80 44.17
N LEU A 80 -16.43 -11.89 43.42
CA LEU A 80 -15.48 -12.97 43.70
C LEU A 80 -14.25 -12.93 42.80
N THR A 81 -13.12 -13.37 43.33
CA THR A 81 -11.87 -13.61 42.59
C THR A 81 -11.80 -15.08 42.18
N ILE A 82 -11.68 -15.35 40.87
CA ILE A 82 -11.79 -16.69 40.28
C ILE A 82 -10.84 -17.69 40.94
N THR A 83 -9.57 -17.33 41.10
CA THR A 83 -8.52 -18.22 41.63
C THR A 83 -8.68 -18.59 43.12
N THR A 84 -9.64 -18.00 43.83
CA THR A 84 -9.88 -18.27 45.26
C THR A 84 -11.28 -18.82 45.57
N ALA A 85 -12.23 -18.63 44.65
CA ALA A 85 -13.60 -19.08 44.83
C ALA A 85 -13.78 -20.53 44.36
N THR A 86 -14.70 -21.27 45.00
CA THR A 86 -15.15 -22.58 44.53
C THR A 86 -16.21 -22.43 43.44
N ILE A 87 -16.45 -23.47 42.64
CA ILE A 87 -17.53 -23.45 41.64
C ILE A 87 -18.90 -23.23 42.27
N GLU A 88 -19.14 -23.76 43.47
CA GLU A 88 -20.39 -23.55 44.21
C GLU A 88 -20.61 -22.06 44.55
N GLN A 89 -19.56 -21.37 44.97
CA GLN A 89 -19.62 -19.93 45.26
C GLN A 89 -19.85 -19.10 44.00
N LEU A 90 -19.15 -19.43 42.91
CA LEU A 90 -19.31 -18.73 41.63
C LEU A 90 -20.72 -18.94 41.04
N LYS A 91 -21.30 -20.16 41.15
CA LYS A 91 -22.69 -20.41 40.72
C LYS A 91 -23.74 -19.76 41.61
N ALA A 92 -23.40 -19.39 42.85
CA ALA A 92 -24.31 -18.67 43.73
C ALA A 92 -24.53 -17.22 43.28
N GLU A 93 -23.55 -16.58 42.65
CA GLU A 93 -23.67 -15.22 42.10
C GLU A 93 -24.60 -15.19 40.87
N THR A 94 -25.33 -14.09 40.70
CA THR A 94 -26.04 -13.81 39.44
C THR A 94 -25.25 -12.75 38.69
N TYR A 95 -24.90 -13.05 37.45
CA TYR A 95 -24.17 -12.14 36.59
C TYR A 95 -25.13 -11.38 35.70
N THR A 96 -24.79 -10.13 35.38
CA THR A 96 -25.63 -9.20 34.63
C THR A 96 -24.82 -8.48 33.56
N GLN A 97 -25.45 -8.24 32.41
CA GLN A 97 -24.86 -7.43 31.36
C GLN A 97 -25.97 -6.71 30.58
N THR A 98 -25.84 -5.39 30.43
CA THR A 98 -26.81 -4.59 29.65
C THR A 98 -26.26 -4.32 28.26
N ARG A 99 -27.01 -4.74 27.25
CA ARG A 99 -26.64 -4.73 25.84
C ARG A 99 -27.87 -4.33 25.02
N GLY A 100 -27.76 -3.24 24.25
CA GLY A 100 -28.85 -2.77 23.37
C GLY A 100 -30.10 -2.33 24.13
N GLY A 101 -29.94 -1.88 25.38
CA GLY A 101 -31.06 -1.52 26.26
C GLY A 101 -31.76 -2.70 26.93
N ILE A 102 -31.29 -3.94 26.72
CA ILE A 102 -31.78 -5.16 27.36
C ILE A 102 -30.75 -5.60 28.41
N THR A 103 -31.21 -5.92 29.62
CA THR A 103 -30.36 -6.52 30.66
C THR A 103 -30.52 -8.03 30.63
N TYR A 104 -29.42 -8.72 30.42
CA TYR A 104 -29.32 -10.17 30.50
C TYR A 104 -28.85 -10.57 31.90
N GLU A 105 -29.32 -11.71 32.37
CA GLU A 105 -28.87 -12.36 33.60
C GLU A 105 -28.36 -13.76 33.26
N GLY A 106 -27.34 -14.23 33.97
CA GLY A 106 -26.75 -15.54 33.74
C GLY A 106 -25.95 -16.06 34.94
N LYS A 107 -25.43 -17.28 34.78
CA LYS A 107 -24.56 -17.96 35.76
C LYS A 107 -23.22 -18.29 35.13
N ILE A 108 -22.19 -18.46 35.97
CA ILE A 108 -20.89 -18.96 35.52
C ILE A 108 -21.09 -20.35 34.89
N CYS A 109 -20.45 -20.59 33.77
CA CYS A 109 -20.47 -21.87 33.09
C CYS A 109 -19.16 -22.62 33.34
N THR A 110 -19.21 -23.95 33.51
CA THR A 110 -18.01 -24.79 33.49
C THR A 110 -17.66 -25.21 32.07
N LEU A 111 -16.42 -25.66 31.86
CA LEU A 111 -15.99 -26.23 30.57
C LEU A 111 -16.93 -27.38 30.14
N GLU A 112 -17.28 -28.27 31.06
CA GLU A 112 -18.16 -29.42 30.80
C GLU A 112 -19.57 -29.00 30.37
N GLU A 113 -20.13 -27.95 30.99
CA GLU A 113 -21.45 -27.42 30.63
C GLU A 113 -21.43 -26.82 29.22
N TYR A 114 -20.40 -26.05 28.90
CA TYR A 114 -20.22 -25.47 27.58
C TYR A 114 -19.98 -26.52 26.49
N LEU A 115 -19.13 -27.53 26.75
CA LEU A 115 -18.91 -28.62 25.80
C LEU A 115 -20.20 -29.42 25.58
N GLN A 116 -21.00 -29.61 26.63
CA GLN A 116 -22.32 -30.22 26.50
C GLN A 116 -23.26 -29.38 25.64
N ILE A 117 -23.30 -28.05 25.84
CA ILE A 117 -24.09 -27.14 25.00
C ILE A 117 -23.64 -27.22 23.53
N CYS A 118 -22.33 -27.19 23.28
CA CYS A 118 -21.79 -27.32 21.94
C CYS A 118 -22.26 -28.62 21.27
N LYS A 119 -22.25 -29.72 22.02
CA LYS A 119 -22.70 -31.03 21.56
C LYS A 119 -24.19 -31.10 21.30
N ASP A 120 -25.00 -30.54 22.19
CA ASP A 120 -26.46 -30.55 22.11
C ASP A 120 -26.97 -29.71 20.93
N TYR A 121 -26.27 -28.62 20.60
CA TYR A 121 -26.63 -27.71 19.50
C TYR A 121 -25.85 -27.97 18.20
N GLY A 122 -24.91 -28.91 18.19
CA GLY A 122 -24.13 -29.25 17.00
C GLY A 122 -23.18 -28.14 16.53
N VAL A 123 -22.64 -27.36 17.45
CA VAL A 123 -21.66 -26.29 17.19
C VAL A 123 -20.27 -26.67 17.70
N ILE A 124 -19.22 -26.06 17.15
CA ILE A 124 -17.84 -26.47 17.41
C ILE A 124 -17.19 -25.56 18.48
N PRO A 125 -16.48 -26.13 19.47
CA PRO A 125 -15.78 -25.33 20.48
C PRO A 125 -14.59 -24.54 19.91
N PHE A 126 -14.48 -23.27 20.31
CA PHE A 126 -13.32 -22.41 20.09
C PHE A 126 -12.87 -21.88 21.46
N ILE A 127 -11.73 -22.32 21.98
CA ILE A 127 -11.38 -22.15 23.40
C ILE A 127 -10.15 -21.28 23.53
N GLU A 128 -10.31 -20.07 24.08
CA GLU A 128 -9.21 -19.18 24.40
C GLU A 128 -8.65 -19.47 25.79
N LEU A 129 -7.36 -19.82 25.85
CA LEU A 129 -6.66 -19.97 27.12
C LEU A 129 -6.32 -18.59 27.70
N LYS A 130 -6.95 -18.24 28.81
CA LYS A 130 -6.52 -17.11 29.65
C LYS A 130 -5.50 -17.56 30.68
N TRP A 131 -4.68 -16.60 31.11
CA TRP A 131 -3.75 -16.83 32.20
C TRP A 131 -4.49 -17.34 33.44
N ALA A 132 -4.07 -18.52 33.92
CA ALA A 132 -4.61 -19.18 35.11
C ALA A 132 -3.59 -20.14 35.73
N THR A 133 -3.91 -20.67 36.92
CA THR A 133 -3.11 -21.72 37.58
C THR A 133 -2.99 -22.95 36.67
N GLY A 134 -1.76 -23.37 36.33
CA GLY A 134 -1.53 -24.48 35.40
C GLY A 134 -1.80 -24.18 33.93
N ILE A 135 -2.07 -22.92 33.57
CA ILE A 135 -2.29 -22.43 32.19
C ILE A 135 -1.57 -21.09 32.02
N ASN A 136 -0.26 -21.11 31.81
CA ASN A 136 0.54 -19.93 31.47
C ASN A 136 1.94 -20.29 30.94
N ASN A 137 2.72 -19.27 30.56
CA ASN A 137 4.08 -19.42 30.02
C ASN A 137 5.07 -20.17 30.93
N ASN A 138 4.81 -20.25 32.24
CA ASN A 138 5.70 -20.88 33.21
C ASN A 138 5.13 -22.17 33.81
N ASP A 139 3.86 -22.47 33.56
CA ASP A 139 3.14 -23.59 34.17
C ASP A 139 2.00 -24.06 33.25
N CYS A 140 2.18 -25.24 32.67
CA CYS A 140 1.23 -25.91 31.77
C CYS A 140 0.56 -27.13 32.41
N SER A 141 0.63 -27.27 33.75
CA SER A 141 0.22 -28.48 34.47
C SER A 141 -1.26 -28.85 34.34
N ASN A 142 -2.15 -27.91 34.01
CA ASN A 142 -3.57 -28.17 33.80
C ASN A 142 -3.95 -28.41 32.33
N LEU A 143 -3.07 -28.14 31.36
CA LEU A 143 -3.41 -28.25 29.93
C LEU A 143 -3.80 -29.67 29.55
N LYS A 144 -3.08 -30.68 30.03
CA LYS A 144 -3.40 -32.08 29.75
C LYS A 144 -4.84 -32.42 30.16
N ARG A 145 -5.21 -32.06 31.40
CA ARG A 145 -6.56 -32.33 31.94
C ARG A 145 -7.64 -31.61 31.13
N MET A 146 -7.38 -30.36 30.74
CA MET A 146 -8.30 -29.57 29.92
C MET A 146 -8.52 -30.22 28.54
N VAL A 147 -7.44 -30.52 27.82
CA VAL A 147 -7.52 -31.14 26.48
C VAL A 147 -8.17 -32.53 26.56
N ASP A 148 -7.83 -33.34 27.56
CA ASP A 148 -8.49 -34.64 27.78
C ASP A 148 -10.01 -34.48 27.97
N THR A 149 -10.48 -33.47 28.71
CA THR A 149 -11.92 -33.19 28.85
C THR A 149 -12.56 -32.83 27.51
N VAL A 150 -11.89 -32.03 26.66
CA VAL A 150 -12.41 -31.72 25.32
C VAL A 150 -12.52 -32.98 24.45
N ILE A 151 -11.55 -33.89 24.55
CA ILE A 151 -11.56 -35.19 23.88
C ILE A 151 -12.70 -36.08 24.40
N GLU A 152 -12.91 -36.15 25.71
CA GLU A 152 -13.99 -36.94 26.34
C GLU A 152 -15.38 -36.53 25.84
N TYR A 153 -15.58 -35.25 25.54
CA TYR A 153 -16.83 -34.74 24.98
C TYR A 153 -17.00 -35.02 23.49
N GLY A 154 -15.93 -35.42 22.80
CA GLY A 154 -15.92 -35.86 21.41
C GLY A 154 -15.43 -34.82 20.39
N PHE A 155 -14.70 -33.80 20.83
CA PHE A 155 -14.26 -32.69 19.97
C PHE A 155 -12.79 -32.74 19.55
N GLU A 156 -12.13 -33.91 19.68
CA GLU A 156 -10.71 -34.11 19.40
C GLU A 156 -10.25 -33.62 18.01
N ASN A 157 -11.11 -33.76 16.99
CA ASN A 157 -10.78 -33.46 15.60
C ASN A 157 -11.21 -32.06 15.16
N ASP A 158 -12.05 -31.39 15.95
CA ASP A 158 -12.79 -30.21 15.50
C ASP A 158 -12.56 -28.96 16.34
N ALA A 159 -12.38 -29.10 17.66
CA ALA A 159 -12.16 -27.96 18.53
C ALA A 159 -10.87 -27.19 18.16
N ILE A 160 -10.94 -25.87 18.31
CA ILE A 160 -9.79 -24.98 18.13
C ILE A 160 -9.40 -24.44 19.50
N ILE A 161 -8.11 -24.48 19.83
CA ILE A 161 -7.57 -23.79 21.01
C ILE A 161 -6.72 -22.61 20.54
N ASN A 162 -6.96 -21.43 21.11
CA ASN A 162 -6.17 -20.24 20.84
C ASN A 162 -5.58 -19.61 22.11
N THR A 163 -4.42 -18.98 21.98
CA THR A 163 -3.83 -18.11 23.01
C THR A 163 -2.62 -17.35 22.45
N SER A 164 -2.18 -16.30 23.15
CA SER A 164 -0.90 -15.64 22.87
C SER A 164 0.28 -16.27 23.63
N MET A 165 0.01 -17.25 24.50
CA MET A 165 0.98 -17.96 25.32
C MET A 165 1.63 -19.11 24.55
N LYS A 166 2.74 -18.84 23.84
CA LYS A 166 3.47 -19.82 23.01
C LYS A 166 3.79 -21.14 23.72
N PRO A 167 4.33 -21.16 24.97
CA PRO A 167 4.61 -22.42 25.66
C PRO A 167 3.39 -23.31 25.85
N CYS A 168 2.19 -22.74 25.97
CA CYS A 168 0.96 -23.53 26.06
C CYS A 168 0.62 -24.18 24.71
N LEU A 169 0.77 -23.44 23.60
CA LEU A 169 0.54 -23.97 22.25
C LEU A 169 1.58 -25.03 21.89
N GLU A 170 2.85 -24.81 22.23
CA GLU A 170 3.94 -25.78 22.06
C GLU A 170 3.65 -27.05 22.85
N PHE A 171 3.29 -26.92 24.14
CA PHE A 171 2.90 -28.07 24.96
C PHE A 171 1.77 -28.89 24.32
N ILE A 172 0.71 -28.22 23.83
CA ILE A 172 -0.40 -28.93 23.20
C ILE A 172 0.05 -29.56 21.88
N ARG A 173 0.80 -28.86 21.03
CA ARG A 173 1.31 -29.41 19.77
C ARG A 173 2.21 -30.63 19.98
N GLU A 174 3.04 -30.63 21.02
CA GLU A 174 3.92 -31.75 21.35
C GLU A 174 3.15 -32.98 21.88
N ASN A 175 2.11 -32.77 22.68
CA ASN A 175 1.38 -33.87 23.34
C ASN A 175 0.12 -34.32 22.57
N TYR A 176 -0.43 -33.46 21.73
CA TYR A 176 -1.66 -33.64 20.95
C TYR A 176 -1.45 -33.09 19.52
N PRO A 177 -0.63 -33.76 18.70
CA PRO A 177 -0.12 -33.22 17.44
C PRO A 177 -1.17 -32.96 16.36
N ASP A 178 -2.37 -33.52 16.48
CA ASP A 178 -3.46 -33.34 15.51
C ASP A 178 -4.45 -32.23 15.93
N PHE A 179 -4.30 -31.67 17.13
CA PHE A 179 -5.22 -30.64 17.63
C PHE A 179 -5.09 -29.34 16.81
N LYS A 180 -6.21 -28.68 16.53
CA LYS A 180 -6.23 -27.40 15.80
C LYS A 180 -5.87 -26.27 16.75
N LEU A 181 -4.84 -25.52 16.39
CA LEU A 181 -4.27 -24.46 17.22
C LEU A 181 -4.21 -23.15 16.45
N MET A 182 -4.47 -22.05 17.14
CA MET A 182 -4.30 -20.70 16.58
C MET A 182 -3.55 -19.78 17.54
N PHE A 183 -2.57 -19.05 17.02
CA PHE A 183 -1.85 -18.04 17.77
C PHE A 183 -2.66 -16.74 17.81
N LEU A 184 -3.05 -16.31 19.00
CA LEU A 184 -3.75 -15.03 19.21
C LEU A 184 -2.73 -13.89 19.09
N CYS A 185 -2.91 -13.03 18.11
CA CYS A 185 -1.95 -11.98 17.78
C CYS A 185 -2.61 -10.68 17.27
N ASN A 186 -1.81 -9.62 17.23
CA ASN A 186 -2.10 -8.37 16.53
C ASN A 186 -1.03 -8.22 15.43
N THR A 187 -0.50 -7.03 15.15
CA THR A 187 0.55 -6.89 14.13
C THR A 187 1.86 -7.61 14.50
N ASN A 188 1.99 -8.16 15.71
CA ASN A 188 3.09 -9.07 16.04
C ASN A 188 3.02 -10.43 15.31
N TRP A 189 1.96 -10.74 14.55
CA TRP A 189 1.88 -11.93 13.71
C TRP A 189 3.10 -12.08 12.79
N GLU A 190 3.62 -10.97 12.26
CA GLU A 190 4.70 -10.97 11.26
C GLU A 190 5.99 -11.56 11.85
N SER A 191 6.41 -11.05 13.01
CA SER A 191 7.58 -11.56 13.74
C SER A 191 7.42 -13.00 14.26
N ASN A 192 6.21 -13.55 14.21
CA ASN A 192 5.89 -14.90 14.67
C ASN A 192 5.47 -15.84 13.54
N PHE A 193 5.48 -15.36 12.28
CA PHE A 193 5.05 -16.14 11.14
C PHE A 193 5.85 -17.45 11.00
N ASP A 194 7.18 -17.36 11.00
CA ASP A 194 8.04 -18.55 10.85
C ASP A 194 7.84 -19.55 11.99
N TRP A 195 7.62 -19.07 13.21
CA TRP A 195 7.29 -19.91 14.36
C TRP A 195 5.93 -20.60 14.18
N CYS A 196 4.91 -19.90 13.69
CA CYS A 196 3.62 -20.50 13.37
C CYS A 196 3.76 -21.60 12.30
N VAL A 197 4.60 -21.38 11.28
CA VAL A 197 4.91 -22.37 10.22
C VAL A 197 5.63 -23.59 10.80
N GLU A 198 6.67 -23.37 11.60
CA GLU A 198 7.46 -24.44 12.23
C GLU A 198 6.60 -25.36 13.10
N HIS A 199 5.65 -24.80 13.85
CA HIS A 199 4.80 -25.53 14.78
C HIS A 199 3.43 -25.94 14.21
N ASN A 200 3.16 -25.64 12.93
CA ASN A 200 1.87 -25.88 12.28
C ASN A 200 0.69 -25.26 13.06
N ILE A 201 0.77 -23.96 13.35
CA ILE A 201 -0.22 -23.20 14.14
C ILE A 201 -0.82 -22.11 13.27
N GLY A 202 -2.15 -22.04 13.19
CA GLY A 202 -2.86 -20.95 12.49
C GLY A 202 -2.73 -19.60 13.20
N ALA A 203 -3.27 -18.53 12.62
CA ALA A 203 -3.22 -17.20 13.23
C ALA A 203 -4.64 -16.65 13.51
N TYR A 204 -4.85 -16.12 14.70
CA TYR A 204 -6.10 -15.47 15.09
C TYR A 204 -5.82 -13.99 15.40
N ILE A 205 -6.03 -13.15 14.41
CA ILE A 205 -5.44 -11.81 14.32
C ILE A 205 -6.49 -10.74 14.64
N GLN A 206 -6.09 -9.72 15.41
CA GLN A 206 -6.94 -8.58 15.70
C GLN A 206 -7.34 -7.81 14.41
N THR A 207 -8.59 -7.35 14.34
CA THR A 207 -9.06 -6.44 13.27
C THR A 207 -8.16 -5.21 13.15
N GLY A 208 -7.86 -4.82 11.90
CA GLY A 208 -7.02 -3.67 11.55
C GLY A 208 -5.52 -3.92 11.62
N CYS A 209 -5.08 -5.15 11.93
CA CYS A 209 -3.67 -5.50 12.13
C CYS A 209 -3.03 -6.28 10.97
N PHE A 210 -3.78 -6.55 9.89
CA PHE A 210 -3.32 -7.35 8.77
C PHE A 210 -4.17 -7.08 7.52
N ASP A 211 -3.69 -7.55 6.38
CA ASP A 211 -4.29 -7.39 5.06
C ASP A 211 -4.51 -8.75 4.37
N ARG A 212 -4.97 -8.74 3.12
CA ARG A 212 -5.13 -9.96 2.30
C ARG A 212 -3.80 -10.71 2.09
N ASN A 213 -2.68 -9.99 1.97
CA ASN A 213 -1.38 -10.62 1.75
C ASN A 213 -0.96 -11.46 2.94
N THR A 214 -1.32 -11.03 4.15
CA THR A 214 -1.11 -11.80 5.38
C THR A 214 -1.88 -13.11 5.35
N VAL A 215 -3.18 -13.07 5.02
CA VAL A 215 -4.01 -14.29 4.93
C VAL A 215 -3.42 -15.26 3.91
N THR A 216 -3.08 -14.75 2.74
CA THR A 216 -2.43 -15.49 1.66
C THR A 216 -1.15 -16.17 2.15
N LYS A 217 -0.27 -15.43 2.82
CA LYS A 217 1.02 -15.93 3.31
C LYS A 217 0.86 -17.12 4.27
N PHE A 218 -0.15 -17.10 5.14
CA PHE A 218 -0.48 -18.25 6.00
C PHE A 218 -1.10 -19.41 5.21
N HIS A 219 -2.01 -19.12 4.28
CA HIS A 219 -2.66 -20.12 3.44
C HIS A 219 -1.67 -20.87 2.55
N GLU A 220 -0.64 -20.21 2.01
CA GLU A 220 0.45 -20.84 1.25
C GLU A 220 1.25 -21.87 2.07
N LYS A 221 1.19 -21.78 3.39
CA LYS A 221 1.77 -22.76 4.33
C LYS A 221 0.74 -23.75 4.86
N ASN A 222 -0.47 -23.78 4.28
CA ASN A 222 -1.62 -24.58 4.71
C ASN A 222 -2.09 -24.25 6.14
N LEU A 223 -1.84 -23.03 6.62
CA LEU A 223 -2.26 -22.56 7.94
C LEU A 223 -3.52 -21.72 7.83
N LYS A 224 -4.42 -21.85 8.82
CA LYS A 224 -5.71 -21.15 8.84
C LYS A 224 -5.61 -19.79 9.51
N VAL A 225 -6.40 -18.83 9.04
CA VAL A 225 -6.44 -17.46 9.59
C VAL A 225 -7.84 -17.10 10.06
N GLY A 226 -7.94 -16.56 11.26
CA GLY A 226 -9.17 -16.03 11.80
C GLY A 226 -8.99 -14.58 12.24
N VAL A 227 -10.09 -13.84 12.35
CA VAL A 227 -10.08 -12.44 12.76
C VAL A 227 -11.03 -12.18 13.93
N TRP A 228 -10.62 -11.29 14.84
CA TRP A 228 -11.45 -10.84 15.97
C TRP A 228 -11.30 -9.32 16.22
N THR A 229 -12.33 -8.57 16.60
CA THR A 229 -13.76 -8.89 16.56
C THR A 229 -14.43 -8.05 15.48
N VAL A 230 -15.25 -8.68 14.64
CA VAL A 230 -15.91 -8.10 13.46
C VAL A 230 -17.41 -7.98 13.74
N ASN A 231 -17.92 -6.75 13.73
CA ASN A 231 -19.29 -6.48 14.16
C ASN A 231 -20.13 -5.68 13.15
N THR A 232 -19.61 -5.45 11.94
CA THR A 232 -20.29 -4.71 10.87
C THR A 232 -20.27 -5.52 9.58
N ALA A 233 -21.31 -5.35 8.75
CA ALA A 233 -21.37 -5.98 7.43
C ALA A 233 -20.18 -5.54 6.53
N ALA A 234 -19.74 -4.28 6.65
CA ALA A 234 -18.58 -3.78 5.92
C ALA A 234 -17.28 -4.51 6.31
N ASN A 235 -17.05 -4.72 7.60
CA ASN A 235 -15.87 -5.46 8.05
C ASN A 235 -16.00 -6.96 7.73
N TYR A 236 -17.20 -7.53 7.78
CA TYR A 236 -17.43 -8.90 7.30
C TYR A 236 -17.06 -9.04 5.82
N SER A 237 -17.51 -8.12 4.96
CA SER A 237 -17.08 -8.08 3.56
C SER A 237 -15.58 -7.95 3.44
N THR A 238 -14.95 -7.05 4.19
CA THR A 238 -13.50 -6.81 4.11
C THR A 238 -12.69 -8.06 4.45
N TYR A 239 -12.85 -8.61 5.65
CA TYR A 239 -12.03 -9.75 6.11
C TYR A 239 -12.47 -11.08 5.49
N GLY A 240 -13.74 -11.21 5.15
CA GLY A 240 -14.22 -12.30 4.30
C GLY A 240 -13.54 -12.25 2.94
N ASN A 241 -13.44 -11.04 2.35
CA ASN A 241 -12.73 -10.83 1.11
C ASN A 241 -11.20 -10.83 1.23
N TYR A 242 -10.63 -10.92 2.42
CA TYR A 242 -9.20 -11.24 2.58
C TYR A 242 -8.96 -12.75 2.51
N GLY A 243 -10.03 -13.56 2.57
CA GLY A 243 -9.95 -15.02 2.62
C GLY A 243 -9.85 -15.58 4.04
N CYS A 244 -10.23 -14.83 5.09
CA CYS A 244 -10.19 -15.38 6.45
C CYS A 244 -11.07 -16.64 6.56
N ASP A 245 -10.57 -17.69 7.22
CA ASP A 245 -11.32 -18.93 7.45
C ASP A 245 -12.37 -18.76 8.56
N PHE A 246 -12.09 -17.87 9.51
CA PHE A 246 -12.94 -17.63 10.68
C PHE A 246 -13.13 -16.14 10.96
N ILE A 247 -14.35 -15.74 11.33
CA ILE A 247 -14.66 -14.37 11.73
C ILE A 247 -15.40 -14.40 13.07
N ALA A 248 -14.80 -13.85 14.11
CA ALA A 248 -15.46 -13.72 15.40
C ALA A 248 -16.34 -12.47 15.47
N VAL A 249 -17.57 -12.66 15.93
CA VAL A 249 -18.63 -11.64 15.94
C VAL A 249 -19.33 -11.64 17.30
N ASP A 250 -19.74 -10.47 17.77
CA ASP A 250 -20.59 -10.36 18.96
C ASP A 250 -22.07 -10.51 18.58
N TYR A 251 -22.54 -9.75 17.57
CA TYR A 251 -23.98 -9.60 17.26
C TYR A 251 -24.33 -9.64 15.78
N LEU A 252 -23.38 -9.98 14.91
CA LEU A 252 -23.63 -10.00 13.47
C LEU A 252 -24.62 -11.14 13.13
N ASP A 253 -25.70 -10.84 12.41
CA ASP A 253 -26.68 -11.85 12.00
C ASP A 253 -26.16 -12.59 10.75
N PRO A 254 -26.07 -13.93 10.75
CA PRO A 254 -25.65 -14.66 9.56
C PRO A 254 -26.65 -14.58 8.40
N VAL A 255 -27.90 -14.16 8.66
CA VAL A 255 -28.92 -14.00 7.61
C VAL A 255 -28.79 -12.64 6.93
N GLY A 256 -28.68 -12.65 5.60
CA GLY A 256 -28.67 -11.42 4.80
C GLY A 256 -27.33 -10.65 4.85
N LEU A 257 -26.25 -11.34 5.21
CA LEU A 257 -24.91 -10.80 5.03
C LEU A 257 -24.62 -10.48 3.56
N PRO A 258 -23.83 -9.43 3.28
CA PRO A 258 -23.44 -9.11 1.92
C PRO A 258 -22.74 -10.31 1.29
N GLU A 259 -23.01 -10.53 0.02
CA GLU A 259 -22.29 -11.53 -0.77
C GLU A 259 -20.80 -11.16 -0.74
N LEU A 260 -19.96 -12.14 -0.38
CA LEU A 260 -18.51 -11.97 -0.50
C LEU A 260 -18.13 -12.09 -1.96
N ASP A 261 -17.11 -11.34 -2.37
CA ASP A 261 -16.57 -11.49 -3.70
C ASP A 261 -16.02 -12.92 -3.83
N PRO A 262 -16.59 -13.78 -4.67
CA PRO A 262 -16.19 -15.19 -4.76
C PRO A 262 -14.75 -15.35 -5.28
N PHE A 263 -14.14 -14.29 -5.79
CA PHE A 263 -12.77 -14.24 -6.30
C PHE A 263 -11.79 -13.59 -5.32
N SER A 264 -12.28 -13.15 -4.16
CA SER A 264 -11.47 -12.45 -3.16
C SER A 264 -10.56 -13.36 -2.34
N SER A 265 -10.95 -14.63 -2.19
CA SER A 265 -10.12 -15.70 -1.61
C SER A 265 -9.11 -16.27 -2.60
N LEU A 266 -9.15 -15.86 -3.87
CA LEU A 266 -8.06 -16.13 -4.78
C LEU A 266 -6.86 -15.32 -4.28
N VAL A 267 -5.81 -16.07 -3.90
CA VAL A 267 -4.42 -15.61 -3.79
C VAL A 267 -4.23 -14.42 -4.73
N PRO A 268 -3.67 -13.26 -4.29
CA PRO A 268 -3.34 -12.15 -5.17
C PRO A 268 -2.84 -12.75 -6.45
N ASN A 269 -3.54 -12.49 -7.55
CA ASN A 269 -3.08 -13.08 -8.78
C ASN A 269 -1.66 -12.58 -8.94
N LYS A 270 -0.70 -13.50 -8.91
CA LYS A 270 0.68 -13.20 -9.24
C LYS A 270 0.59 -12.48 -10.60
N ILE A 271 1.03 -11.23 -10.62
CA ILE A 271 1.06 -10.46 -11.86
C ILE A 271 2.38 -10.80 -12.48
N ASP A 272 2.32 -11.25 -13.73
CA ASP A 272 3.48 -11.80 -14.44
C ASP A 272 4.24 -10.71 -15.22
N TYR A 273 3.69 -9.50 -15.31
CA TYR A 273 4.33 -8.36 -15.95
C TYR A 273 4.93 -7.43 -14.88
N PRO A 274 6.01 -6.69 -15.17
CA PRO A 274 6.68 -5.89 -14.17
C PRO A 274 5.66 -4.98 -13.46
N ASP A 275 5.60 -5.13 -12.13
CA ASP A 275 5.11 -4.08 -11.24
C ASP A 275 6.04 -2.89 -11.44
N HIS A 276 5.82 -2.12 -12.51
CA HIS A 276 6.42 -0.80 -12.57
C HIS A 276 5.71 0.03 -11.51
N ASP A 277 6.36 0.15 -10.37
CA ASP A 277 6.05 1.05 -9.25
C ASP A 277 6.18 2.54 -9.64
N GLY A 278 6.03 2.85 -10.92
CA GLY A 278 6.07 4.23 -11.38
C GLY A 278 4.95 5.03 -10.72
N ILE A 279 5.26 6.29 -10.41
CA ILE A 279 4.34 7.21 -9.77
C ILE A 279 3.17 7.45 -10.72
N ILE A 280 1.99 6.96 -10.33
CA ILE A 280 0.76 7.13 -11.08
C ILE A 280 0.45 8.62 -11.22
N GLN A 281 0.34 9.08 -12.46
CA GLN A 281 -0.01 10.46 -12.75
C GLN A 281 -1.51 10.64 -12.94
N ALA A 282 -2.03 11.80 -12.51
CA ALA A 282 -3.40 12.20 -12.78
C ALA A 282 -3.60 12.53 -14.28
N THR A 283 -2.56 13.02 -14.96
CA THR A 283 -2.56 13.39 -16.39
C THR A 283 -1.17 13.20 -16.98
N TYR A 284 -1.06 12.70 -18.21
CA TYR A 284 0.20 12.61 -18.96
C TYR A 284 0.30 13.73 -19.99
N SER A 285 1.54 14.16 -20.29
CA SER A 285 1.81 15.09 -21.40
C SER A 285 2.40 14.34 -22.60
N PHE A 286 2.08 14.78 -23.82
CA PHE A 286 2.50 14.11 -25.05
C PHE A 286 3.69 14.82 -25.71
N GLU A 287 4.72 14.07 -26.08
CA GLU A 287 5.75 14.50 -27.01
C GLU A 287 5.78 13.59 -28.24
N GLU A 288 5.72 14.17 -29.45
CA GLU A 288 5.72 13.41 -30.70
C GLU A 288 7.12 12.87 -31.02
N SER A 289 7.31 11.55 -30.97
CA SER A 289 8.49 10.87 -31.54
C SER A 289 8.07 9.81 -32.58
N ALA A 290 7.59 10.25 -33.75
CA ALA A 290 7.26 9.33 -34.83
C ALA A 290 8.54 8.77 -35.50
N THR A 291 9.00 7.58 -35.08
CA THR A 291 10.03 6.84 -35.82
C THR A 291 9.39 6.02 -36.93
N LYS A 292 9.42 6.54 -38.18
CA LYS A 292 8.92 5.79 -39.35
C LYS A 292 9.98 4.82 -39.86
N LEU A 293 9.77 3.52 -39.68
CA LEU A 293 10.59 2.48 -40.33
C LEU A 293 10.00 2.13 -41.70
N GLU A 294 10.77 2.32 -42.76
CA GLU A 294 10.36 1.98 -44.14
C GLU A 294 10.68 0.52 -44.47
N GLN A 295 9.84 -0.43 -44.05
CA GLN A 295 9.84 -1.80 -44.60
C GLN A 295 8.43 -2.33 -44.63
N SER A 296 7.95 -2.97 -45.71
CA SER A 296 6.60 -3.55 -45.78
C SER A 296 6.53 -4.93 -45.09
N PHE A 297 5.71 -5.06 -44.05
CA PHE A 297 5.42 -6.30 -43.32
C PHE A 297 3.93 -6.32 -42.94
N SER A 298 3.16 -7.25 -43.52
CA SER A 298 1.72 -7.38 -43.27
C SER A 298 1.50 -7.95 -41.87
N THR A 299 1.42 -7.08 -40.87
CA THR A 299 1.42 -7.44 -39.45
C THR A 299 0.06 -7.98 -39.04
N LYS A 300 0.04 -9.19 -38.47
CA LYS A 300 -1.12 -9.84 -37.86
C LYS A 300 -1.17 -9.60 -36.34
N LYS A 301 -0.03 -9.62 -35.66
CA LYS A 301 0.08 -9.41 -34.20
C LYS A 301 1.44 -8.80 -33.88
N ALA A 302 1.47 -7.92 -32.89
CA ALA A 302 2.69 -7.33 -32.36
C ALA A 302 2.68 -7.50 -30.83
N ILE A 303 3.83 -7.84 -30.25
CA ILE A 303 4.03 -8.00 -28.80
C ILE A 303 5.40 -7.43 -28.47
N ALA A 304 5.53 -6.75 -27.35
CA ALA A 304 6.81 -6.23 -26.91
C ALA A 304 7.20 -6.66 -25.51
N HIS A 305 8.49 -6.55 -25.27
CA HIS A 305 9.11 -6.68 -23.97
C HIS A 305 10.37 -5.81 -23.97
N GLU A 306 10.47 -4.92 -22.99
CA GLU A 306 11.52 -3.90 -22.91
C GLU A 306 11.68 -3.14 -24.25
N ASN A 307 12.84 -3.24 -24.89
CA ASN A 307 13.16 -2.51 -26.12
C ASN A 307 12.89 -3.32 -27.40
N ASN A 308 12.36 -4.55 -27.29
CA ASN A 308 12.11 -5.43 -28.42
C ASN A 308 10.62 -5.51 -28.77
N ILE A 309 10.31 -5.41 -30.06
CA ILE A 309 8.99 -5.63 -30.63
C ILE A 309 9.03 -6.85 -31.54
N PHE A 310 8.27 -7.89 -31.19
CA PHE A 310 8.06 -9.05 -32.03
C PHE A 310 6.82 -8.86 -32.89
N LEU A 311 6.99 -9.05 -34.20
CA LEU A 311 5.97 -8.89 -35.22
C LEU A 311 5.69 -10.24 -35.86
N LEU A 312 4.43 -10.67 -35.84
CA LEU A 312 3.93 -11.81 -36.61
C LEU A 312 3.21 -11.30 -37.86
N SER A 313 3.53 -11.85 -39.03
CA SER A 313 2.82 -11.50 -40.26
C SER A 313 1.61 -12.39 -40.55
N THR A 314 0.75 -11.94 -41.47
CA THR A 314 -0.41 -12.71 -41.97
C THR A 314 -0.03 -14.01 -42.67
N ASP A 315 1.20 -14.14 -43.18
CA ASP A 315 1.76 -15.35 -43.79
C ASP A 315 2.61 -16.19 -42.82
N GLY A 316 2.64 -15.86 -41.53
CA GLY A 316 3.29 -16.66 -40.48
C GLY A 316 4.80 -16.46 -40.33
N ASN A 317 5.37 -15.41 -40.94
CA ASN A 317 6.74 -15.00 -40.70
C ASN A 317 6.83 -14.17 -39.41
N ILE A 318 8.00 -14.19 -38.78
CA ILE A 318 8.26 -13.41 -37.57
C ILE A 318 9.45 -12.49 -37.80
N ALA A 319 9.34 -11.28 -37.28
CA ALA A 319 10.45 -10.35 -37.18
C ALA A 319 10.55 -9.78 -35.78
N MET A 320 11.75 -9.36 -35.41
CA MET A 320 12.02 -8.58 -34.21
C MET A 320 12.50 -7.20 -34.66
N LEU A 321 11.98 -6.18 -34.01
CA LEU A 321 12.45 -4.81 -34.11
C LEU A 321 13.01 -4.41 -32.75
N ASP A 322 14.28 -4.05 -32.72
CA ASP A 322 14.95 -3.46 -31.56
C ASP A 322 14.79 -1.94 -31.66
N MET A 323 14.14 -1.33 -30.68
CA MET A 323 13.78 0.09 -30.68
C MET A 323 14.97 1.01 -30.37
N ASP A 324 15.98 0.54 -29.65
CA ASP A 324 17.17 1.33 -29.32
C ASP A 324 18.05 1.51 -30.56
N THR A 325 18.26 0.42 -31.29
CA THR A 325 19.09 0.37 -32.48
C THR A 325 18.31 0.65 -33.76
N GLN A 326 16.98 0.65 -33.69
CA GLN A 326 16.07 0.69 -34.83
C GLN A 326 16.35 -0.43 -35.86
N THR A 327 16.87 -1.57 -35.39
CA THR A 327 17.24 -2.68 -36.27
C THR A 327 16.10 -3.66 -36.45
N TYR A 328 15.84 -4.01 -37.70
CA TYR A 328 14.86 -5.02 -38.08
C TYR A 328 15.54 -6.34 -38.41
N THR A 329 15.17 -7.40 -37.70
CA THR A 329 15.72 -8.75 -37.87
C THR A 329 14.61 -9.75 -38.15
N ARG A 330 14.66 -10.43 -39.30
CA ARG A 330 13.78 -11.59 -39.54
C ARG A 330 14.22 -12.77 -38.69
N ILE A 331 13.28 -13.38 -38.00
CA ILE A 331 13.54 -14.61 -37.23
C ILE A 331 13.38 -15.79 -38.18
N ALA A 332 14.50 -16.47 -38.48
CA ALA A 332 14.48 -17.70 -39.25
C ALA A 332 14.13 -18.87 -38.33
N LEU A 333 12.96 -19.47 -38.53
CA LEU A 333 12.52 -20.64 -37.78
C LEU A 333 12.87 -21.91 -38.57
N ASN A 334 13.54 -22.85 -37.91
CA ASN A 334 13.83 -24.17 -38.50
C ASN A 334 12.62 -25.11 -38.34
N THR A 335 11.46 -24.72 -38.84
CA THR A 335 10.22 -25.50 -38.80
C THR A 335 9.62 -25.63 -40.21
N GLU A 336 9.13 -26.82 -40.55
CA GLU A 336 8.36 -27.05 -41.79
C GLU A 336 6.88 -26.62 -41.66
N HIS A 337 6.48 -26.14 -40.47
CA HIS A 337 5.11 -25.86 -40.06
C HIS A 337 4.85 -24.36 -39.88
N SER A 338 3.60 -23.91 -40.10
CA SER A 338 3.24 -22.49 -39.97
C SER A 338 3.13 -22.04 -38.52
N VAL A 339 3.52 -20.78 -38.25
CA VAL A 339 3.28 -20.11 -36.95
C VAL A 339 2.04 -19.23 -37.06
N PRO A 340 0.85 -19.68 -36.62
CA PRO A 340 -0.35 -18.88 -36.70
C PRO A 340 -0.46 -17.81 -35.61
N ASP A 341 0.25 -17.90 -34.48
CA ASP A 341 0.17 -16.92 -33.40
C ASP A 341 1.46 -16.87 -32.58
N ILE A 342 1.71 -15.76 -31.87
CA ILE A 342 2.86 -15.56 -30.97
C ILE A 342 2.41 -15.03 -29.59
N SER A 343 3.24 -15.24 -28.57
CA SER A 343 3.09 -14.69 -27.21
C SER A 343 4.47 -14.39 -26.60
N ILE A 344 4.51 -13.90 -25.36
CA ILE A 344 5.75 -13.66 -24.61
C ILE A 344 5.53 -14.14 -23.18
N ASP A 345 6.55 -14.74 -22.58
CA ASP A 345 6.51 -15.06 -21.15
C ASP A 345 7.00 -13.88 -20.28
N ALA A 346 6.83 -14.02 -18.97
CA ALA A 346 7.26 -13.00 -17.99
C ALA A 346 8.77 -12.71 -18.04
N ASP A 347 9.57 -13.68 -18.50
CA ASP A 347 11.02 -13.56 -18.63
C ASP A 347 11.45 -12.93 -19.98
N GLY A 348 10.49 -12.48 -20.80
CA GLY A 348 10.76 -11.81 -22.07
C GLY A 348 11.08 -12.72 -23.25
N ARG A 349 10.84 -14.03 -23.13
CA ARG A 349 11.10 -14.99 -24.22
C ARG A 349 9.92 -15.04 -25.17
N LEU A 350 10.21 -14.94 -26.46
CA LEU A 350 9.21 -15.11 -27.50
C LEU A 350 8.67 -16.54 -27.50
N ILE A 351 7.36 -16.67 -27.31
CA ILE A 351 6.65 -17.95 -27.33
C ILE A 351 5.90 -18.10 -28.65
N LEU A 352 6.02 -19.27 -29.26
CA LEU A 352 5.51 -19.57 -30.59
C LEU A 352 4.46 -20.67 -30.51
N TYR A 353 3.33 -20.44 -31.18
CA TYR A 353 2.37 -21.50 -31.51
C TYR A 353 2.73 -22.07 -32.88
N VAL A 354 3.08 -23.35 -32.96
CA VAL A 354 3.43 -24.01 -34.24
C VAL A 354 2.34 -25.03 -34.60
N ASP A 355 1.62 -24.78 -35.70
CA ASP A 355 0.50 -25.63 -36.14
C ASP A 355 0.97 -26.81 -36.99
N HIS A 356 0.65 -28.03 -36.54
CA HIS A 356 0.99 -29.27 -37.26
C HIS A 356 -0.15 -29.78 -38.17
N GLY A 357 -1.27 -29.07 -38.22
CA GLY A 357 -2.50 -29.53 -38.85
C GLY A 357 -3.22 -30.59 -38.01
N ASN A 358 -4.35 -31.09 -38.52
CA ASN A 358 -5.20 -32.07 -37.83
C ASN A 358 -5.63 -31.65 -36.41
N ASN A 359 -5.80 -30.34 -36.17
CA ASN A 359 -6.16 -29.76 -34.87
C ASN A 359 -5.11 -30.05 -33.76
N THR A 360 -3.83 -30.05 -34.12
CA THR A 360 -2.71 -30.23 -33.18
C THR A 360 -1.64 -29.16 -33.38
N ALA A 361 -1.03 -28.72 -32.30
CA ALA A 361 0.04 -27.72 -32.32
C ALA A 361 1.07 -28.00 -31.22
N THR A 362 2.21 -27.35 -31.32
CA THR A 362 3.25 -27.38 -30.27
C THR A 362 3.64 -25.97 -29.90
N ILE A 363 3.77 -25.72 -28.60
CA ILE A 363 4.21 -24.45 -28.06
C ILE A 363 5.72 -24.51 -27.85
N TYR A 364 6.44 -23.55 -28.43
CA TYR A 364 7.90 -23.44 -28.33
C TYR A 364 8.30 -22.10 -27.70
N ALA A 365 9.38 -22.10 -26.93
CA ALA A 365 10.14 -20.90 -26.62
C ALA A 365 11.24 -20.70 -27.67
N TRP A 366 11.34 -19.50 -28.22
CA TRP A 366 12.48 -19.10 -29.03
C TRP A 366 13.63 -18.67 -28.12
N ASN A 367 14.82 -19.24 -28.33
CA ASN A 367 16.03 -18.81 -27.64
C ASN A 367 16.94 -17.99 -28.58
N GLN A 368 17.81 -17.17 -27.99
CA GLN A 368 18.71 -16.28 -28.75
C GLN A 368 19.69 -17.01 -29.69
N ASN A 369 19.87 -18.33 -29.55
CA ASN A 369 20.69 -19.15 -30.45
C ASN A 369 19.92 -19.63 -31.70
N SER A 370 18.70 -19.15 -31.93
CA SER A 370 17.81 -19.57 -33.03
C SER A 370 17.39 -21.04 -32.97
N GLU A 371 17.42 -21.65 -31.78
CA GLU A 371 16.87 -22.98 -31.54
C GLU A 371 15.50 -22.86 -30.86
N LEU A 372 14.56 -23.71 -31.29
CA LEU A 372 13.24 -23.80 -30.69
C LEU A 372 13.27 -24.82 -29.56
N GLN A 373 12.93 -24.38 -28.35
CA GLN A 373 12.77 -25.25 -27.19
C GLN A 373 11.30 -25.61 -27.03
N GLU A 374 10.96 -26.89 -27.17
CA GLU A 374 9.59 -27.37 -26.94
C GLU A 374 9.19 -27.14 -25.48
N ILE A 375 8.05 -26.49 -25.26
CA ILE A 375 7.42 -26.34 -23.94
C ILE A 375 6.43 -27.48 -23.73
N THR A 376 5.44 -27.58 -24.62
CA THR A 376 4.42 -28.64 -24.58
C THR A 376 3.70 -28.77 -25.91
N ALA A 377 3.24 -29.98 -26.23
CA ALA A 377 2.27 -30.23 -27.29
C ALA A 377 0.85 -29.91 -26.81
N ILE A 378 -0.02 -29.48 -27.72
CA ILE A 378 -1.43 -29.15 -27.47
C ILE A 378 -2.34 -29.75 -28.55
N ASP A 379 -3.55 -30.14 -28.16
CA ASP A 379 -4.53 -30.78 -29.03
C ASP A 379 -5.88 -30.04 -29.06
N ASN A 380 -6.78 -30.53 -29.92
CA ASN A 380 -8.11 -29.96 -30.13
C ASN A 380 -8.09 -28.48 -30.54
N CYS A 381 -7.06 -28.06 -31.25
CA CYS A 381 -6.86 -26.69 -31.68
C CYS A 381 -7.99 -26.21 -32.61
N SER A 382 -8.38 -24.94 -32.47
CA SER A 382 -9.32 -24.28 -33.38
C SER A 382 -8.70 -24.06 -34.76
N THR A 383 -9.54 -24.04 -35.80
CA THR A 383 -9.14 -23.62 -37.16
C THR A 383 -8.80 -22.13 -37.26
N THR A 384 -9.12 -21.34 -36.24
CA THR A 384 -8.69 -19.95 -36.07
C THR A 384 -7.84 -19.83 -34.81
N PRO A 385 -6.54 -20.17 -34.87
CA PRO A 385 -5.69 -20.22 -33.68
C PRO A 385 -5.54 -18.85 -33.04
N ALA A 386 -5.69 -18.82 -31.72
CA ALA A 386 -5.37 -17.70 -30.84
C ALA A 386 -4.84 -18.27 -29.53
N PHE A 387 -3.76 -17.70 -28.99
CA PHE A 387 -3.21 -18.11 -27.71
C PHE A 387 -2.52 -16.97 -26.97
N CYS A 388 -2.38 -17.14 -25.66
CA CYS A 388 -1.53 -16.33 -24.81
C CYS A 388 -0.83 -17.19 -23.76
N PHE A 389 0.26 -16.66 -23.23
CA PHE A 389 1.13 -17.31 -22.26
C PHE A 389 1.26 -16.39 -21.04
N SER A 390 1.13 -16.94 -19.84
CA SER A 390 1.41 -16.24 -18.58
C SER A 390 2.42 -17.03 -17.74
N GLY A 391 3.07 -16.34 -16.82
CA GLY A 391 4.07 -16.90 -15.92
C GLY A 391 5.50 -16.91 -16.46
N THR A 392 6.43 -17.35 -15.62
CA THR A 392 7.85 -17.48 -15.92
C THR A 392 8.17 -18.85 -16.53
N THR A 393 9.43 -19.06 -16.89
CA THR A 393 9.95 -20.34 -17.39
C THR A 393 9.62 -21.54 -16.49
N GLU A 394 9.53 -21.33 -15.16
CA GLU A 394 9.33 -22.40 -14.18
C GLU A 394 7.86 -22.60 -13.77
N ASP A 395 7.02 -21.57 -13.89
CA ASP A 395 5.64 -21.52 -13.40
C ASP A 395 4.75 -20.84 -14.45
N TRP A 396 4.44 -21.56 -15.53
CA TRP A 396 3.72 -21.04 -16.68
C TRP A 396 2.30 -21.59 -16.85
N LYS A 397 1.50 -20.83 -17.60
CA LYS A 397 0.13 -21.13 -18.02
C LYS A 397 -0.07 -20.74 -19.48
N ILE A 398 -0.66 -21.63 -20.26
CA ILE A 398 -0.95 -21.44 -21.69
C ILE A 398 -2.46 -21.46 -21.86
N TYR A 399 -2.99 -20.43 -22.51
CA TYR A 399 -4.40 -20.35 -22.91
C TYR A 399 -4.50 -20.39 -24.41
N TYR A 400 -5.38 -21.23 -24.97
CA TYR A 400 -5.49 -21.35 -26.42
C TYR A 400 -6.92 -21.66 -26.89
N ALA A 401 -7.24 -21.16 -28.08
CA ALA A 401 -8.49 -21.43 -28.76
C ALA A 401 -8.58 -22.89 -29.21
N SER A 402 -9.67 -23.56 -28.85
CA SER A 402 -10.00 -24.93 -29.22
C SER A 402 -11.31 -25.02 -29.99
N ASN A 403 -11.65 -26.19 -30.53
CA ASN A 403 -12.92 -26.40 -31.24
C ASN A 403 -14.16 -26.29 -30.34
N ASP A 404 -13.98 -26.37 -29.01
CA ASP A 404 -15.02 -26.36 -28.00
C ASP A 404 -14.98 -25.13 -27.07
N GLY A 405 -14.08 -24.17 -27.32
CA GLY A 405 -13.99 -22.93 -26.56
C GLY A 405 -12.55 -22.49 -26.34
N ILE A 406 -12.18 -22.22 -25.08
CA ILE A 406 -10.81 -21.88 -24.68
C ILE A 406 -10.31 -22.97 -23.73
N ARG A 407 -9.08 -23.41 -23.95
CA ARG A 407 -8.38 -24.40 -23.12
C ARG A 407 -7.15 -23.80 -22.47
N GLY A 408 -6.80 -24.35 -21.32
CA GLY A 408 -5.68 -23.95 -20.49
C GLY A 408 -4.77 -25.14 -20.20
N ILE A 409 -3.46 -24.97 -20.26
CA ILE A 409 -2.47 -25.94 -19.79
C ILE A 409 -1.49 -25.24 -18.86
N SER A 410 -1.21 -25.82 -17.70
CA SER A 410 -0.20 -25.32 -16.76
C SER A 410 1.08 -26.15 -16.78
N SER A 411 2.16 -25.61 -16.21
CA SER A 411 3.43 -26.32 -15.97
C SER A 411 3.27 -27.59 -15.11
N THR A 412 2.21 -27.68 -14.31
CA THR A 412 1.86 -28.87 -13.50
C THR A 412 1.09 -29.94 -14.26
N GLY A 413 0.76 -29.71 -15.54
CA GLY A 413 0.03 -30.63 -16.40
C GLY A 413 -1.49 -30.61 -16.19
N ALA A 414 -2.03 -29.62 -15.47
CA ALA A 414 -3.47 -29.43 -15.37
C ALA A 414 -4.01 -28.92 -16.71
N ILE A 415 -5.02 -29.59 -17.24
CA ILE A 415 -5.75 -29.17 -18.44
C ILE A 415 -7.11 -28.66 -17.97
N ALA A 416 -7.36 -27.36 -18.15
CA ALA A 416 -8.66 -26.76 -17.90
C ALA A 416 -9.30 -26.38 -19.25
N SER A 417 -10.63 -26.42 -19.32
CA SER A 417 -11.36 -26.11 -20.55
C SER A 417 -12.65 -25.41 -20.20
N ASN A 418 -12.86 -24.24 -20.81
CA ASN A 418 -14.00 -23.39 -20.54
C ASN A 418 -14.71 -23.00 -21.84
N THR A 419 -16.04 -22.98 -21.79
CA THR A 419 -16.89 -22.85 -22.98
C THR A 419 -17.29 -21.40 -23.22
N ILE A 420 -16.42 -20.62 -23.88
CA ILE A 420 -16.85 -19.40 -24.60
C ILE A 420 -16.61 -19.62 -26.10
N ALA A 421 -17.63 -19.39 -26.92
CA ALA A 421 -17.47 -19.48 -28.36
C ALA A 421 -16.74 -18.23 -28.86
N LEU A 422 -15.53 -18.39 -29.37
CA LEU A 422 -14.83 -17.31 -30.07
C LEU A 422 -15.49 -17.08 -31.44
N THR A 423 -15.80 -15.83 -31.77
CA THR A 423 -16.38 -15.43 -33.06
C THR A 423 -15.35 -14.66 -33.88
N GLY A 424 -15.08 -15.11 -35.11
CA GLY A 424 -14.15 -14.42 -36.02
C GLY A 424 -12.68 -14.62 -35.64
N GLN A 425 -11.83 -13.66 -36.03
CA GLN A 425 -10.40 -13.64 -35.66
C GLN A 425 -10.22 -12.99 -34.28
N SER A 426 -10.60 -13.70 -33.22
CA SER A 426 -10.37 -13.24 -31.85
C SER A 426 -8.89 -13.31 -31.47
N SER A 427 -8.45 -12.44 -30.58
CA SER A 427 -7.12 -12.49 -29.97
C SER A 427 -7.23 -12.77 -28.47
N LEU A 428 -6.23 -13.45 -27.92
CA LEU A 428 -6.08 -13.68 -26.48
C LEU A 428 -4.86 -12.92 -25.99
N SER A 429 -5.01 -12.23 -24.86
CA SER A 429 -3.92 -11.59 -24.13
C SER A 429 -4.08 -11.83 -22.62
N ILE A 430 -3.00 -11.67 -21.87
CA ILE A 430 -3.02 -11.84 -20.41
C ILE A 430 -3.59 -10.58 -19.76
N SER A 431 -4.39 -10.78 -18.72
CA SER A 431 -4.86 -9.66 -17.92
C SER A 431 -3.73 -9.05 -17.09
N PRO A 432 -3.58 -7.71 -17.06
CA PRO A 432 -2.64 -7.04 -16.18
C PRO A 432 -2.97 -7.21 -14.70
N PHE A 433 -4.19 -7.64 -14.36
CA PHE A 433 -4.59 -7.93 -12.98
C PHE A 433 -4.15 -9.31 -12.52
N SER A 434 -3.82 -10.21 -13.46
CA SER A 434 -3.86 -11.63 -13.12
C SER A 434 -3.24 -12.60 -14.11
N ARG A 435 -2.39 -13.50 -13.59
CA ARG A 435 -1.98 -14.73 -14.27
C ARG A 435 -3.11 -15.72 -14.60
N ASN A 436 -4.27 -15.58 -13.98
CA ASN A 436 -5.45 -16.44 -14.11
C ASN A 436 -6.57 -15.84 -14.96
N ASN A 437 -6.44 -14.58 -15.37
CA ASN A 437 -7.45 -13.93 -16.18
C ASN A 437 -6.89 -13.67 -17.57
N ILE A 438 -7.77 -13.77 -18.55
CA ILE A 438 -7.44 -13.50 -19.95
C ILE A 438 -8.35 -12.40 -20.47
N ILE A 439 -7.79 -11.56 -21.34
CA ILE A 439 -8.56 -10.60 -22.12
C ILE A 439 -8.85 -11.24 -23.47
N ILE A 440 -10.15 -11.30 -23.79
CA ILE A 440 -10.63 -11.76 -25.09
C ILE A 440 -11.05 -10.52 -25.87
N ASP A 441 -10.38 -10.30 -27.00
CA ASP A 441 -10.69 -9.22 -27.93
C ASP A 441 -11.21 -9.81 -29.25
N SER A 442 -12.30 -9.25 -29.77
CA SER A 442 -12.93 -9.71 -31.00
C SER A 442 -13.38 -8.55 -31.89
N PRO A 443 -13.40 -8.72 -33.23
CA PRO A 443 -13.85 -7.67 -34.14
C PRO A 443 -15.32 -7.24 -33.98
N THR A 444 -16.10 -8.01 -33.21
CA THR A 444 -17.57 -7.88 -33.14
C THR A 444 -18.09 -7.51 -31.76
N THR A 445 -17.23 -7.54 -30.73
CA THR A 445 -17.60 -7.28 -29.33
C THR A 445 -16.51 -6.46 -28.66
N LEU A 446 -16.89 -5.69 -27.64
CA LEU A 446 -15.91 -4.99 -26.80
C LEU A 446 -14.96 -6.00 -26.14
N PRO A 447 -13.68 -5.66 -25.95
CA PRO A 447 -12.78 -6.47 -25.14
C PRO A 447 -13.37 -6.70 -23.75
N ALA A 448 -13.27 -7.94 -23.27
CA ALA A 448 -13.71 -8.30 -21.94
C ALA A 448 -12.68 -9.21 -21.27
N GLU A 449 -12.51 -9.00 -19.97
CA GLU A 449 -11.67 -9.83 -19.13
C GLU A 449 -12.49 -10.96 -18.54
N TYR A 450 -11.93 -12.16 -18.59
CA TYR A 450 -12.55 -13.37 -18.09
C TYR A 450 -11.64 -14.08 -17.11
N SER A 451 -12.20 -14.48 -15.97
CA SER A 451 -11.53 -15.34 -15.01
C SER A 451 -11.48 -16.76 -15.54
N PHE A 452 -10.28 -17.34 -15.61
CA PHE A 452 -10.06 -18.70 -16.04
C PHE A 452 -9.92 -19.63 -14.83
N ASP A 453 -10.88 -20.53 -14.67
CA ASP A 453 -10.84 -21.54 -13.61
C ASP A 453 -9.88 -22.66 -13.99
N TRP A 454 -8.74 -22.72 -13.30
CA TRP A 454 -7.69 -23.71 -13.52
C TRP A 454 -7.96 -25.06 -12.85
N GLU A 455 -8.98 -25.13 -11.99
CA GLU A 455 -9.38 -26.33 -11.27
C GLU A 455 -10.57 -27.04 -11.94
N SER A 456 -11.16 -26.44 -12.99
CA SER A 456 -12.33 -26.96 -13.70
C SER A 456 -12.08 -27.17 -15.19
N THR A 457 -12.58 -28.30 -15.72
CA THR A 457 -12.53 -28.63 -17.15
C THR A 457 -13.86 -28.42 -17.87
N THR A 458 -14.87 -27.88 -17.19
CA THR A 458 -16.20 -27.70 -17.78
C THR A 458 -16.89 -26.42 -17.32
N ALA A 459 -16.17 -25.53 -16.63
CA ALA A 459 -16.75 -24.28 -16.19
C ALA A 459 -17.00 -23.35 -17.39
N GLU A 460 -17.90 -22.39 -17.22
CA GLU A 460 -17.98 -21.27 -18.14
C GLU A 460 -16.98 -20.21 -17.68
N LEU A 461 -16.35 -19.53 -18.65
CA LEU A 461 -15.56 -18.35 -18.34
C LEU A 461 -16.47 -17.31 -17.72
N SER A 462 -16.13 -16.88 -16.50
CA SER A 462 -16.90 -15.85 -15.80
C SER A 462 -16.36 -14.48 -16.21
N PRO A 463 -17.22 -13.56 -16.70
CA PRO A 463 -16.78 -12.21 -16.98
C PRO A 463 -16.32 -11.56 -15.68
N PHE A 464 -15.05 -11.15 -15.65
CA PHE A 464 -14.46 -10.43 -14.54
C PHE A 464 -14.71 -8.93 -14.69
N MET A 465 -14.46 -8.41 -15.90
CA MET A 465 -14.67 -7.01 -16.23
C MET A 465 -15.09 -6.85 -17.70
N ALA A 466 -16.09 -5.99 -17.95
CA ALA A 466 -16.46 -5.56 -19.29
C ALA A 466 -16.11 -4.08 -19.46
N MET A 467 -15.49 -3.70 -20.57
CA MET A 467 -15.23 -2.29 -20.86
C MET A 467 -16.55 -1.55 -21.08
N ALA A 468 -16.73 -0.43 -20.39
CA ALA A 468 -17.94 0.37 -20.51
C ALA A 468 -17.99 1.12 -21.86
N ASP A 469 -19.09 0.97 -22.60
CA ASP A 469 -19.41 1.86 -23.72
C ASP A 469 -19.69 3.26 -23.13
N ASN A 470 -18.83 4.24 -23.40
CA ASN A 470 -19.08 5.64 -23.04
C ASN A 470 -19.00 6.55 -24.28
N ASP A 471 -19.91 7.52 -24.35
CA ASP A 471 -19.86 8.73 -25.18
C ASP A 471 -19.34 8.63 -26.64
N GLY A 472 -19.73 7.57 -27.37
CA GLY A 472 -19.46 7.49 -28.82
C GLY A 472 -18.05 7.06 -29.21
N ILE A 473 -17.32 6.41 -28.31
CA ILE A 473 -16.01 5.79 -28.58
C ILE A 473 -16.23 4.38 -29.15
N ASP A 474 -15.80 4.14 -30.39
CA ASP A 474 -15.84 2.81 -31.03
C ASP A 474 -14.52 2.07 -30.81
N ILE A 475 -14.44 1.24 -29.77
CA ILE A 475 -13.23 0.46 -29.43
C ILE A 475 -13.12 -0.89 -30.17
N ARG A 476 -14.04 -1.18 -31.11
CA ARG A 476 -14.16 -2.52 -31.74
C ARG A 476 -13.04 -2.87 -32.73
N GLN A 477 -12.06 -1.98 -32.94
CA GLN A 477 -11.02 -2.15 -33.98
C GLN A 477 -9.57 -1.87 -33.51
N THR A 478 -9.35 -1.63 -32.22
CA THR A 478 -8.06 -1.13 -31.71
C THR A 478 -7.34 -2.22 -30.93
N SER A 479 -6.54 -2.98 -31.65
CA SER A 479 -5.55 -3.96 -31.20
C SER A 479 -4.52 -3.45 -30.16
N LEU A 480 -4.94 -2.90 -29.03
CA LEU A 480 -4.05 -2.29 -28.04
C LEU A 480 -4.30 -2.97 -26.71
N SER A 481 -3.33 -3.78 -26.27
CA SER A 481 -3.44 -4.50 -25.00
C SER A 481 -3.44 -3.52 -23.82
N PRO A 482 -4.42 -3.63 -22.90
CA PRO A 482 -4.33 -2.97 -21.61
C PRO A 482 -3.06 -3.38 -20.86
N PHE A 483 -2.53 -2.46 -20.06
CA PHE A 483 -1.31 -2.67 -19.28
C PHE A 483 -1.41 -1.97 -17.93
N ARG A 484 -0.53 -2.34 -17.00
CA ARG A 484 -0.47 -1.78 -15.66
C ARG A 484 0.64 -0.74 -15.57
N TYR A 485 0.38 0.34 -14.85
CA TYR A 485 1.40 1.30 -14.39
C TYR A 485 1.02 1.78 -12.98
N GLY A 486 1.85 1.46 -11.99
CA GLY A 486 1.50 1.53 -10.57
C GLY A 486 0.25 0.69 -10.25
N ALA A 487 -0.65 1.21 -9.41
CA ALA A 487 -1.96 0.62 -9.11
C ALA A 487 -3.02 0.80 -10.21
N LYS A 488 -2.72 1.56 -11.27
CA LYS A 488 -3.68 1.91 -12.32
C LYS A 488 -3.49 1.05 -13.55
N ILE A 489 -4.57 0.90 -14.29
CA ILE A 489 -4.56 0.20 -15.57
C ILE A 489 -4.96 1.15 -16.66
N TYR A 490 -4.15 1.12 -17.70
CA TYR A 490 -4.31 1.98 -18.84
C TYR A 490 -4.60 1.15 -20.08
N ALA A 491 -5.46 1.69 -20.94
CA ALA A 491 -5.74 1.13 -22.25
C ALA A 491 -5.53 2.23 -23.31
N PRO A 492 -4.62 2.05 -24.27
CA PRO A 492 -4.53 2.96 -25.40
C PRO A 492 -5.68 2.68 -26.37
N VAL A 493 -6.33 3.72 -26.87
CA VAL A 493 -7.47 3.62 -27.80
C VAL A 493 -7.33 4.61 -28.95
N PHE A 494 -7.87 4.24 -30.10
CA PHE A 494 -7.96 5.11 -31.28
C PHE A 494 -9.33 5.79 -31.33
N THR A 495 -9.36 7.11 -31.48
CA THR A 495 -10.58 7.94 -31.51
C THR A 495 -10.84 8.56 -32.89
N GLY A 496 -10.61 7.84 -34.01
CA GLY A 496 -10.93 8.31 -35.38
C GLY A 496 -10.08 9.48 -35.92
N ASN A 497 -9.60 10.34 -35.03
CA ASN A 497 -8.77 11.52 -35.25
C ASN A 497 -7.37 11.38 -34.63
N GLY A 498 -7.12 10.33 -33.85
CA GLY A 498 -5.85 10.06 -33.18
C GLY A 498 -5.92 9.01 -32.07
N PHE A 499 -4.88 8.90 -31.26
CA PHE A 499 -4.80 8.00 -30.11
C PHE A 499 -5.00 8.75 -28.79
N ARG A 500 -5.49 8.02 -27.79
CA ARG A 500 -5.66 8.48 -26.40
C ARG A 500 -5.36 7.35 -25.44
N LEU A 501 -4.94 7.70 -24.22
CA LEU A 501 -4.75 6.78 -23.11
C LEU A 501 -5.97 6.86 -22.18
N LEU A 502 -6.62 5.73 -21.93
CA LEU A 502 -7.72 5.59 -20.99
C LEU A 502 -7.20 5.13 -19.64
N ASP A 503 -7.62 5.78 -18.55
CA ASP A 503 -7.51 5.23 -17.19
C ASP A 503 -8.75 4.37 -16.91
N MET A 504 -8.54 3.07 -16.67
CA MET A 504 -9.58 2.08 -16.42
C MET A 504 -9.75 1.74 -14.93
N SER A 505 -9.06 2.46 -14.04
CA SER A 505 -8.90 2.09 -12.63
C SER A 505 -10.07 2.51 -11.75
N LYS A 506 -10.98 3.36 -12.26
CA LYS A 506 -12.18 3.84 -11.56
C LYS A 506 -13.38 2.87 -11.62
N GLY A 507 -13.15 1.62 -12.06
CA GLY A 507 -14.14 0.56 -12.07
C GLY A 507 -15.14 0.58 -13.25
N LEU A 508 -16.03 -0.42 -13.27
CA LEU A 508 -16.93 -0.85 -14.36
C LEU A 508 -17.86 0.21 -15.00
N LYS A 509 -17.82 1.49 -14.60
CA LYS A 509 -18.76 2.53 -15.06
C LYS A 509 -18.14 3.89 -15.39
N SER A 510 -16.84 4.08 -15.21
CA SER A 510 -16.18 5.35 -15.52
C SER A 510 -14.81 5.11 -16.12
N ILE A 511 -14.64 5.61 -17.33
CA ILE A 511 -13.36 5.69 -18.03
C ILE A 511 -13.06 7.18 -18.20
N GLU A 512 -11.86 7.60 -17.83
CA GLU A 512 -11.39 8.97 -18.05
C GLU A 512 -10.19 8.96 -19.00
N PHE A 513 -10.07 10.02 -19.81
CA PHE A 513 -8.90 10.20 -20.64
C PHE A 513 -7.74 10.72 -19.80
N ALA A 514 -6.68 9.93 -19.70
CA ALA A 514 -5.44 10.30 -19.01
C ALA A 514 -4.55 11.25 -19.85
N CYS A 515 -4.91 11.47 -21.12
CA CYS A 515 -4.26 12.42 -22.02
C CYS A 515 -5.25 13.03 -23.04
N ASP A 516 -4.86 14.15 -23.65
CA ASP A 516 -5.57 14.73 -24.79
C ASP A 516 -5.47 13.86 -26.06
N GLU A 517 -6.29 14.14 -27.08
CA GLU A 517 -6.25 13.46 -28.38
C GLU A 517 -5.00 13.85 -29.18
N PHE A 518 -4.25 12.87 -29.70
CA PHE A 518 -3.01 13.14 -30.45
C PHE A 518 -2.79 12.21 -31.65
N GLY A 519 -2.13 12.75 -32.69
CA GLY A 519 -1.60 12.01 -33.86
C GLY A 519 -2.59 11.76 -35.00
N SER A 520 -2.18 12.02 -36.25
CA SER A 520 -2.99 11.78 -37.46
C SER A 520 -2.68 10.43 -38.11
N PHE A 521 -2.83 9.35 -37.36
CA PHE A 521 -2.69 8.00 -37.93
C PHE A 521 -3.94 7.69 -38.78
N THR A 522 -3.80 7.78 -40.11
CA THR A 522 -4.94 7.59 -41.02
C THR A 522 -5.13 6.10 -41.29
N LEU A 523 -6.30 5.56 -40.94
CA LEU A 523 -6.71 4.21 -41.30
C LEU A 523 -7.50 4.23 -42.60
N GLU A 524 -7.18 3.31 -43.52
CA GLU A 524 -8.13 2.96 -44.57
C GLU A 524 -9.17 2.00 -43.97
N ASN A 525 -10.44 2.16 -44.33
CA ASN A 525 -11.54 1.39 -43.72
C ASN A 525 -11.31 -0.13 -43.87
N ASP A 526 -11.46 -0.86 -42.76
CA ASP A 526 -11.34 -2.33 -42.59
C ASP A 526 -9.94 -2.91 -42.26
N ASP A 527 -8.93 -2.08 -41.92
CA ASP A 527 -7.58 -2.56 -41.57
C ASP A 527 -7.37 -2.81 -40.06
N TYR A 528 -6.78 -3.96 -39.71
CA TYR A 528 -6.33 -4.29 -38.34
C TYR A 528 -5.01 -3.58 -38.03
N ILE A 529 -4.99 -2.75 -37.00
CA ILE A 529 -3.74 -2.26 -36.39
C ILE A 529 -3.21 -3.40 -35.51
N ALA A 530 -1.92 -3.41 -35.17
CA ALA A 530 -1.43 -4.16 -34.00
C ALA A 530 -0.70 -3.17 -33.09
N GLY A 531 -0.89 -3.24 -31.78
CA GLY A 531 -0.26 -2.29 -30.88
C GLY A 531 -0.13 -2.81 -29.46
N PHE A 532 0.74 -2.15 -28.71
CA PHE A 532 1.04 -2.47 -27.33
C PHE A 532 1.55 -1.21 -26.64
N ALA A 533 1.60 -1.26 -25.32
CA ALA A 533 2.25 -0.22 -24.54
C ALA A 533 3.21 -0.85 -23.53
N ASN A 534 4.27 -0.12 -23.21
CA ASN A 534 5.15 -0.43 -22.10
C ASN A 534 5.52 0.85 -21.36
N VAL A 535 6.18 0.67 -20.23
CA VAL A 535 6.64 1.75 -19.38
C VAL A 535 8.17 1.78 -19.44
N LYS A 536 8.75 2.94 -19.72
CA LYS A 536 10.21 3.15 -19.72
C LYS A 536 10.50 4.45 -19.01
N ASP A 537 11.33 4.41 -17.98
CA ASP A 537 11.74 5.61 -17.23
C ASP A 537 10.54 6.48 -16.78
N GLY A 538 9.45 5.85 -16.32
CA GLY A 538 8.20 6.52 -15.92
C GLY A 538 7.30 6.95 -17.09
N ASP A 539 7.81 6.96 -18.31
CA ASP A 539 7.04 7.26 -19.52
C ASP A 539 6.24 6.05 -19.99
N ILE A 540 5.03 6.29 -20.47
CA ILE A 540 4.21 5.30 -21.16
C ILE A 540 4.49 5.41 -22.66
N HIS A 541 5.10 4.39 -23.23
CA HIS A 541 5.33 4.30 -24.67
C HIS A 541 4.25 3.42 -25.30
N VAL A 542 3.44 4.01 -26.17
CA VAL A 542 2.42 3.32 -26.95
C VAL A 542 2.95 3.14 -28.37
N TYR A 543 2.99 1.90 -28.83
CA TYR A 543 3.46 1.55 -30.15
C TYR A 543 2.30 1.04 -31.00
N CYS A 544 2.19 1.58 -32.20
CA CYS A 544 1.17 1.22 -33.18
C CYS A 544 1.85 0.74 -34.46
N VAL A 545 1.44 -0.41 -34.96
CA VAL A 545 2.00 -1.05 -36.15
C VAL A 545 0.90 -1.23 -37.18
N HIS A 546 1.08 -0.65 -38.38
CA HIS A 546 0.16 -0.82 -39.50
C HIS A 546 0.90 -0.85 -40.83
N ASN A 547 0.70 -1.92 -41.62
CA ASN A 547 1.39 -2.15 -42.89
C ASN A 547 2.92 -1.87 -42.81
N ALA A 548 3.46 -2.12 -41.61
CA ALA A 548 4.84 -1.92 -41.17
C ALA A 548 5.38 -0.49 -41.12
N ASN A 549 4.48 0.49 -41.07
CA ASN A 549 4.78 1.70 -40.33
C ASN A 549 4.61 1.38 -38.84
N VAL A 550 5.68 1.59 -38.08
CA VAL A 550 5.59 1.67 -36.62
C VAL A 550 5.49 3.14 -36.27
N ALA A 551 4.56 3.50 -35.40
CA ALA A 551 4.50 4.78 -34.74
C ALA A 551 4.68 4.55 -33.24
N GLU A 552 5.57 5.31 -32.63
CA GLU A 552 5.74 5.36 -31.18
C GLU A 552 5.16 6.68 -30.69
N PHE A 553 4.38 6.60 -29.63
CA PHE A 553 3.77 7.72 -28.96
C PHE A 553 4.21 7.67 -27.50
N VAL A 554 4.82 8.74 -27.00
CA VAL A 554 5.32 8.79 -25.63
C VAL A 554 4.42 9.70 -24.80
N ALA A 555 3.72 9.11 -23.85
CA ALA A 555 3.08 9.81 -22.75
C ALA A 555 4.12 9.99 -21.64
N LYS A 556 4.69 11.19 -21.57
CA LYS A 556 5.76 11.52 -20.63
C LYS A 556 5.26 11.46 -19.18
N GLY A 557 5.93 10.64 -18.38
CA GLY A 557 5.79 10.53 -16.94
C GLY A 557 6.89 11.29 -16.19
N GLU A 558 7.00 11.06 -14.88
CA GLU A 558 8.06 11.63 -14.06
C GLU A 558 9.32 10.78 -14.25
N VAL A 559 10.42 11.40 -14.65
CA VAL A 559 11.71 10.74 -14.88
C VAL A 559 12.26 10.24 -13.54
N PRO A 560 12.77 8.99 -13.43
CA PRO A 560 13.48 8.52 -12.25
C PRO A 560 14.57 9.50 -11.87
N GLU A 561 14.52 10.00 -10.63
CA GLU A 561 15.49 10.98 -10.16
C GLU A 561 16.50 10.32 -9.20
N GLY A 562 17.78 10.61 -9.40
CA GLY A 562 18.86 10.20 -8.51
C GLY A 562 19.51 8.90 -8.94
N ASN A 563 20.14 8.20 -8.00
CA ASN A 563 20.86 6.97 -8.32
C ASN A 563 19.88 5.82 -8.66
N THR A 564 19.88 5.37 -9.92
CA THR A 564 19.07 4.22 -10.37
C THR A 564 19.79 2.87 -10.22
N GLY A 565 21.04 2.88 -9.74
CA GLY A 565 21.84 1.70 -9.42
C GLY A 565 21.80 1.32 -7.94
N PRO A 566 22.78 0.54 -7.45
CA PRO A 566 22.84 0.15 -6.04
C PRO A 566 22.95 1.37 -5.11
N THR A 567 22.11 1.43 -4.07
CA THR A 567 22.05 2.52 -3.10
C THR A 567 22.82 2.21 -1.80
N ASP A 568 23.32 3.24 -1.13
CA ASP A 568 23.93 3.19 0.22
C ASP A 568 23.40 4.36 1.05
N PHE A 569 22.26 4.18 1.72
CA PHE A 569 21.59 5.24 2.46
C PHE A 569 22.22 5.52 3.84
N HIS A 570 22.49 6.80 4.12
CA HIS A 570 23.03 7.29 5.39
C HIS A 570 22.15 8.38 5.99
N ILE A 571 22.10 8.42 7.32
CA ILE A 571 21.48 9.51 8.09
C ILE A 571 22.49 10.12 9.08
N GLU A 572 22.53 11.45 9.14
CA GLU A 572 23.36 12.23 10.04
C GLU A 572 22.50 13.26 10.81
N LYS A 573 22.64 13.36 12.13
CA LYS A 573 22.02 14.45 12.90
C LYS A 573 22.85 15.72 12.77
N LEU A 574 22.26 16.78 12.25
CA LEU A 574 22.92 18.07 12.03
C LEU A 574 22.93 18.91 13.31
N TRP A 575 21.78 19.07 13.95
CA TRP A 575 21.62 19.83 15.19
C TRP A 575 20.31 19.47 15.90
N SER A 576 20.21 19.80 17.20
CA SER A 576 19.00 19.59 18.00
C SER A 576 18.92 20.51 19.22
N TYR A 577 17.68 20.80 19.63
CA TYR A 577 17.34 21.44 20.91
C TYR A 577 16.33 20.54 21.61
N THR A 578 16.74 19.87 22.70
CA THR A 578 15.91 18.85 23.36
C THR A 578 16.04 18.89 24.87
N ASP A 579 15.00 18.39 25.55
CA ASP A 579 15.01 18.22 27.01
C ASP A 579 16.08 17.23 27.47
N LYS A 580 16.33 16.18 26.68
CA LYS A 580 17.39 15.19 26.93
C LYS A 580 18.79 15.78 26.87
N GLU A 581 19.00 16.77 25.99
CA GLU A 581 20.26 17.50 25.84
C GLU A 581 20.37 18.69 26.82
N GLY A 582 19.32 18.99 27.58
CA GLY A 582 19.30 20.09 28.55
C GLY A 582 19.22 21.47 27.90
N ASN A 583 18.84 21.55 26.62
CA ASN A 583 18.73 22.77 25.82
C ASN A 583 17.37 22.88 25.11
N ALA A 584 16.30 22.34 25.71
CA ALA A 584 14.96 22.36 25.14
C ALA A 584 14.53 23.78 24.72
N PRO A 585 13.86 23.94 23.57
CA PRO A 585 13.29 25.22 23.17
C PRO A 585 12.29 25.70 24.22
N GLU A 586 12.25 27.02 24.44
CA GLU A 586 11.15 27.64 25.17
C GLU A 586 9.86 27.54 24.34
N HIS A 587 8.68 27.79 24.91
CA HIS A 587 7.41 27.89 24.16
C HIS A 587 7.01 26.69 23.26
N ILE A 588 7.58 25.50 23.50
CA ILE A 588 7.07 24.25 22.95
C ILE A 588 6.40 23.43 24.05
N ASP A 589 5.18 22.96 23.81
CA ASP A 589 4.42 22.14 24.76
C ASP A 589 3.46 21.19 24.04
N GLY A 590 2.97 20.16 24.74
CA GLY A 590 2.00 19.20 24.20
C GLY A 590 0.53 19.62 24.28
N THR A 591 0.24 20.83 24.75
CA THR A 591 -1.14 21.29 25.03
C THR A 591 -1.61 22.33 24.00
N ASN A 592 -0.79 23.34 23.74
CA ASN A 592 -1.09 24.49 22.90
C ASN A 592 -0.26 24.51 21.62
N ALA A 593 0.99 24.03 21.67
CA ALA A 593 1.92 23.99 20.54
C ALA A 593 1.99 22.59 19.88
N GLN A 594 0.84 21.98 19.59
CA GLN A 594 0.76 20.55 19.28
C GLN A 594 1.29 20.15 17.90
N GLN A 595 1.28 21.02 16.90
CA GLN A 595 1.83 20.79 15.57
C GLN A 595 2.78 21.92 15.18
N GLY A 596 3.85 21.55 14.49
CA GLY A 596 4.81 22.48 13.90
C GLY A 596 5.24 21.94 12.55
N ALA A 597 5.74 22.84 11.71
CA ALA A 597 6.26 22.54 10.39
C ALA A 597 7.66 23.13 10.21
N ALA A 598 8.42 22.63 9.25
CA ALA A 598 9.77 23.11 9.03
C ALA A 598 10.14 23.07 7.54
N CYS A 599 10.89 24.08 7.10
CA CYS A 599 11.50 24.17 5.78
C CYS A 599 12.68 25.13 5.83
N ASN A 600 13.64 24.99 4.91
CA ASN A 600 14.82 25.82 4.79
C ASN A 600 15.57 26.02 6.13
N GLY A 601 15.72 24.93 6.90
CA GLY A 601 16.40 24.93 8.20
C GLY A 601 15.66 25.66 9.32
N THR A 602 14.39 26.03 9.11
CA THR A 602 13.59 26.86 10.01
C THR A 602 12.33 26.13 10.45
N PHE A 603 12.07 26.09 11.75
CA PHE A 603 10.86 25.53 12.35
C PHE A 603 9.85 26.63 12.64
N TYR A 604 8.59 26.38 12.30
CA TYR A 604 7.44 27.24 12.54
C TYR A 604 6.45 26.48 13.42
N ILE A 605 6.29 26.91 14.66
CA ILE A 605 5.46 26.22 15.67
C ILE A 605 4.38 27.18 16.17
N ASN A 606 3.12 26.89 15.86
CA ASN A 606 2.01 27.71 16.35
C ASN A 606 1.61 27.32 17.78
N ASP A 607 1.62 28.28 18.69
CA ASP A 607 1.00 28.16 20.01
C ASP A 607 -0.39 28.82 19.96
N CYS A 608 -1.42 27.99 20.11
CA CYS A 608 -2.81 28.47 20.02
C CYS A 608 -3.31 29.25 21.25
N SER A 609 -2.53 29.29 22.34
CA SER A 609 -2.92 29.97 23.58
C SER A 609 -2.63 31.46 23.56
N ASP A 610 -1.46 31.84 23.04
CA ASP A 610 -1.05 33.22 22.83
C ASP A 610 -1.21 33.68 21.38
N LYS A 611 -1.49 32.74 20.46
CA LYS A 611 -1.66 32.98 19.02
C LYS A 611 -0.39 33.53 18.40
N LEU A 612 0.73 32.89 18.67
CA LEU A 612 2.03 33.20 18.09
C LEU A 612 2.61 31.99 17.37
N ILE A 613 3.26 32.24 16.25
CA ILE A 613 4.13 31.27 15.58
C ILE A 613 5.54 31.52 16.08
N TYR A 614 6.09 30.59 16.84
CA TYR A 614 7.47 30.62 17.29
C TYR A 614 8.38 30.06 16.20
N ILE A 615 9.42 30.83 15.87
CA ILE A 615 10.36 30.53 14.78
C ILE A 615 11.70 30.12 15.36
N TYR A 616 12.16 28.91 15.05
CA TYR A 616 13.46 28.39 15.50
C TYR A 616 14.38 28.06 14.32
N THR A 617 15.67 28.34 14.48
CA THR A 617 16.73 27.95 13.54
C THR A 617 17.84 27.20 14.30
N SER A 618 18.92 26.84 13.60
CA SER A 618 20.14 26.30 14.22
C SER A 618 20.80 27.22 15.26
N GLU A 619 20.39 28.48 15.33
CA GLU A 619 20.86 29.49 16.27
C GLU A 619 19.93 29.66 17.49
N GLY A 620 18.78 28.98 17.52
CA GLY A 620 17.78 29.03 18.59
C GLY A 620 16.52 29.79 18.18
N LEU A 621 15.84 30.43 19.14
CA LEU A 621 14.63 31.21 18.88
C LEU A 621 14.98 32.48 18.07
N ALA A 622 14.46 32.57 16.85
CA ALA A 622 14.62 33.72 15.98
C ALA A 622 13.60 34.83 16.28
N GLY A 623 12.42 34.47 16.80
CA GLY A 623 11.35 35.40 17.17
C GLY A 623 9.96 34.82 16.89
N THR A 624 8.96 35.69 16.72
CA THR A 624 7.57 35.26 16.53
C THR A 624 6.86 36.00 15.39
N LEU A 625 5.88 35.33 14.77
CA LEU A 625 4.86 35.94 13.91
C LEU A 625 3.48 35.86 14.57
N PRO A 626 2.51 36.70 14.19
CA PRO A 626 1.11 36.49 14.55
C PRO A 626 0.63 35.11 14.08
N GLY A 627 0.13 34.31 15.02
CA GLY A 627 -0.34 32.95 14.80
C GLY A 627 -1.86 32.80 14.87
N GLY A 628 -2.30 31.55 14.72
CA GLY A 628 -3.72 31.20 14.64
C GLY A 628 -4.27 30.63 15.95
N ALA A 629 -5.60 30.68 16.10
CA ALA A 629 -6.28 30.12 17.26
C ALA A 629 -6.34 28.57 17.28
N GLY A 630 -5.99 27.87 16.21
CA GLY A 630 -6.00 26.41 16.10
C GLY A 630 -4.63 25.77 16.38
N TRP A 631 -4.58 24.43 16.52
CA TRP A 631 -3.30 23.72 16.73
C TRP A 631 -2.52 23.47 15.43
N GLY A 632 -3.21 23.42 14.29
CA GLY A 632 -2.64 22.96 13.03
C GLY A 632 -1.67 23.95 12.40
N THR A 633 -0.50 23.44 12.02
CA THR A 633 0.55 24.18 11.29
C THR A 633 1.10 23.28 10.19
N ALA A 634 1.17 23.78 8.96
CA ALA A 634 1.71 23.07 7.80
C ALA A 634 2.59 24.00 6.96
N ILE A 635 3.40 23.39 6.11
CA ILE A 635 4.15 24.03 5.03
C ILE A 635 3.69 23.37 3.74
N ASP A 636 3.46 24.15 2.68
CA ASP A 636 3.22 23.60 1.33
C ASP A 636 4.56 23.40 0.57
N ASP A 637 4.51 22.83 -0.63
CA ASP A 637 5.72 22.49 -1.39
C ASP A 637 6.54 23.74 -1.81
N ALA A 638 5.88 24.90 -1.90
CA ALA A 638 6.53 26.19 -2.15
C ALA A 638 7.17 26.82 -0.89
N GLY A 639 6.96 26.23 0.29
CA GLY A 639 7.49 26.70 1.56
C GLY A 639 6.61 27.72 2.28
N ASN A 640 5.40 27.99 1.81
CA ASN A 640 4.45 28.90 2.47
C ASN A 640 4.02 28.33 3.81
N ILE A 641 3.81 29.19 4.82
CA ILE A 641 3.45 28.79 6.18
C ILE A 641 1.95 28.90 6.36
N ILE A 642 1.28 27.78 6.62
CA ILE A 642 -0.17 27.69 6.79
C ILE A 642 -0.48 27.37 8.26
N VAL A 643 -1.30 28.21 8.89
CA VAL A 643 -1.73 28.04 10.28
C VAL A 643 -3.23 28.08 10.39
N ARG A 644 -3.80 27.13 11.13
CA ARG A 644 -5.23 27.12 11.42
C ARG A 644 -5.60 28.23 12.41
N ASP A 645 -6.59 29.06 12.05
CA ASP A 645 -7.02 30.21 12.86
C ASP A 645 -8.35 29.99 13.60
N ASP A 646 -8.69 28.74 13.85
CA ASP A 646 -9.93 28.39 14.53
C ASP A 646 -9.85 27.03 15.25
N LYS A 647 -10.79 26.82 16.18
CA LYS A 647 -11.04 25.51 16.83
C LYS A 647 -12.45 25.00 16.55
N GLN A 648 -13.06 25.43 15.44
CA GLN A 648 -14.42 25.04 15.08
C GLN A 648 -14.46 23.55 14.73
N THR A 649 -15.64 22.95 14.91
CA THR A 649 -15.91 21.54 14.55
C THR A 649 -17.06 21.43 13.56
N GLY A 650 -17.61 22.57 13.12
CA GLY A 650 -18.60 22.63 12.05
C GLY A 650 -17.91 22.53 10.69
N THR A 651 -18.50 23.15 9.67
CA THR A 651 -17.93 23.17 8.31
C THR A 651 -17.18 24.45 7.98
N THR A 652 -17.35 25.53 8.74
CA THR A 652 -16.69 26.81 8.47
C THR A 652 -15.35 26.90 9.17
N HIS A 653 -14.30 27.21 8.41
CA HIS A 653 -12.92 27.25 8.89
C HIS A 653 -12.16 28.46 8.36
N ARG A 654 -11.04 28.76 9.01
CA ARG A 654 -10.15 29.86 8.66
C ARG A 654 -8.69 29.45 8.80
N VAL A 655 -7.86 29.88 7.86
CA VAL A 655 -6.40 29.75 7.91
C VAL A 655 -5.71 31.10 7.70
N LEU A 656 -4.50 31.23 8.25
CA LEU A 656 -3.55 32.30 7.96
C LEU A 656 -2.42 31.70 7.12
N ILE A 657 -2.04 32.38 6.04
CA ILE A 657 -0.98 31.93 5.14
C ILE A 657 0.08 33.03 5.00
N TYR A 658 1.33 32.72 5.37
CA TYR A 658 2.49 33.57 5.13
C TYR A 658 3.30 33.05 3.93
N PRO A 659 3.86 33.94 3.10
CA PRO A 659 4.81 33.57 2.06
C PRO A 659 6.03 32.82 2.60
N ALA A 660 6.61 31.97 1.76
CA ALA A 660 7.81 31.21 2.09
C ALA A 660 8.96 32.08 2.62
N GLY A 661 9.62 31.59 3.67
CA GLY A 661 10.78 32.26 4.28
C GLY A 661 10.46 33.51 5.09
N THR A 662 9.19 33.81 5.38
CA THR A 662 8.81 34.94 6.25
C THR A 662 9.45 34.81 7.63
N MET A 663 10.13 35.87 8.09
CA MET A 663 10.81 35.97 9.37
C MET A 663 10.21 37.07 10.26
N PRO A 664 10.51 37.08 11.58
CA PRO A 664 10.11 38.16 12.46
C PRO A 664 10.62 39.51 11.95
N ASP A 665 9.82 40.57 12.13
CA ASP A 665 10.11 41.95 11.73
C ASP A 665 10.18 42.24 10.20
N ASP A 666 9.89 41.26 9.33
CA ASP A 666 9.81 41.49 7.87
C ASP A 666 8.66 42.44 7.46
N GLY A 667 7.69 42.66 8.35
CA GLY A 667 6.51 43.51 8.09
C GLY A 667 5.49 42.89 7.13
N ILE A 668 5.58 41.58 6.91
CA ILE A 668 4.64 40.81 6.07
C ILE A 668 3.41 40.42 6.89
N GLU A 669 2.23 40.74 6.38
CA GLU A 669 0.95 40.30 6.96
C GLU A 669 0.49 38.98 6.31
N ALA A 670 -0.12 38.10 7.10
CA ALA A 670 -0.71 36.87 6.58
C ALA A 670 -1.91 37.14 5.67
N THR A 671 -2.03 36.33 4.63
CA THR A 671 -3.28 36.20 3.87
C THR A 671 -4.24 35.33 4.66
N ALA A 672 -5.35 35.90 5.12
CA ALA A 672 -6.40 35.15 5.80
C ALA A 672 -7.43 34.62 4.80
N ILE A 673 -7.74 33.33 4.88
CA ILE A 673 -8.67 32.66 3.97
C ILE A 673 -9.73 31.92 4.80
N ASP A 674 -11.00 32.26 4.55
CA ASP A 674 -12.16 31.55 5.09
C ASP A 674 -12.68 30.56 4.03
N PHE A 675 -13.06 29.34 4.43
CA PHE A 675 -13.60 28.30 3.54
C PHE A 675 -14.60 27.39 4.25
N GLU A 676 -15.33 26.59 3.47
CA GLU A 676 -16.27 25.57 3.97
C GLU A 676 -15.82 24.15 3.60
N THR A 677 -15.88 23.23 4.55
CA THR A 677 -15.70 21.80 4.34
C THR A 677 -17.01 21.08 4.05
N LEU A 678 -16.94 19.90 3.44
CA LEU A 678 -18.12 19.07 3.14
C LEU A 678 -18.55 18.24 4.36
N ASP A 679 -17.57 17.78 5.13
CA ASP A 679 -17.78 16.91 6.28
C ASP A 679 -17.28 17.56 7.57
N ALA A 680 -18.19 17.71 8.54
CA ALA A 680 -17.92 18.34 9.82
C ALA A 680 -17.18 17.41 10.79
N GLY A 681 -16.36 18.00 11.67
CA GLY A 681 -15.71 17.30 12.76
C GLY A 681 -14.56 18.10 13.34
N GLN A 682 -14.02 17.66 14.47
CA GLN A 682 -12.84 18.28 15.05
C GLN A 682 -11.59 17.89 14.25
N THR A 683 -10.90 18.88 13.67
CA THR A 683 -9.65 18.67 12.92
C THR A 683 -8.49 19.41 13.58
N ASN A 684 -7.75 18.76 14.47
CA ASN A 684 -6.67 19.43 15.19
C ASN A 684 -5.45 19.73 14.31
N PHE A 685 -5.16 18.84 13.36
CA PHE A 685 -3.96 18.87 12.53
C PHE A 685 -4.31 19.04 11.07
N ILE A 686 -3.46 19.75 10.34
CA ILE A 686 -3.61 20.02 8.92
C ILE A 686 -2.31 19.66 8.20
N SER A 687 -2.41 19.42 6.90
CA SER A 687 -1.29 19.26 5.99
C SER A 687 -1.56 20.09 4.74
N ALA A 688 -0.51 20.43 3.99
CA ALA A 688 -0.64 21.21 2.77
C ALA A 688 0.32 20.70 1.70
N SER A 689 0.00 20.97 0.44
CA SER A 689 0.84 20.67 -0.73
C SER A 689 0.64 21.71 -1.82
N GLY A 690 1.54 21.75 -2.80
CA GLY A 690 1.53 22.69 -3.91
C GLY A 690 2.03 24.09 -3.55
N ASP A 691 1.52 25.09 -4.27
CA ASP A 691 1.76 26.50 -3.99
C ASP A 691 0.42 27.22 -3.81
N VAL A 692 -0.05 27.31 -2.57
CA VAL A 692 -1.38 27.87 -2.27
C VAL A 692 -1.44 29.39 -2.50
N LEU A 693 -0.30 30.09 -2.48
CA LEU A 693 -0.22 31.51 -2.80
C LEU A 693 0.05 31.78 -4.30
N GLY A 694 0.56 30.80 -5.03
CA GLY A 694 0.81 30.85 -6.48
C GLY A 694 -0.16 29.99 -7.31
N ASP A 695 0.38 29.02 -8.06
CA ASP A 695 -0.35 28.31 -9.12
C ASP A 695 -1.43 27.34 -8.61
N GLY A 696 -1.36 26.92 -7.35
CA GLY A 696 -2.39 26.13 -6.71
C GLY A 696 -1.84 25.02 -5.82
N GLY A 697 -2.64 24.66 -4.82
CA GLY A 697 -2.33 23.63 -3.84
C GLY A 697 -3.56 23.22 -3.04
N TYR A 698 -3.35 22.31 -2.09
CA TYR A 698 -4.41 21.74 -1.26
C TYR A 698 -4.08 21.88 0.22
N ILE A 699 -5.10 22.15 1.03
CA ILE A 699 -5.08 21.94 2.48
C ILE A 699 -5.91 20.69 2.78
N TYR A 700 -5.37 19.79 3.58
CA TYR A 700 -6.00 18.52 3.92
C TYR A 700 -6.53 18.56 5.35
N MET A 701 -7.78 18.14 5.53
CA MET A 701 -8.43 18.05 6.83
C MET A 701 -9.09 16.69 7.01
N PHE A 702 -8.66 15.92 8.02
CA PHE A 702 -9.22 14.59 8.34
C PHE A 702 -10.10 14.63 9.61
N PRO A 703 -11.36 15.10 9.51
CA PRO A 703 -12.21 15.38 10.67
C PRO A 703 -12.52 14.14 11.52
N ASN A 704 -12.42 14.29 12.84
CA ASN A 704 -12.78 13.27 13.82
C ASN A 704 -14.18 12.65 13.56
N LYS A 705 -14.29 11.32 13.67
CA LYS A 705 -15.49 10.51 13.39
C LYS A 705 -15.94 10.45 11.93
N GLN A 706 -15.07 10.81 11.00
CA GLN A 706 -15.33 10.68 9.57
C GLN A 706 -14.39 9.64 8.96
N THR A 707 -14.85 8.97 7.92
CA THR A 707 -14.07 8.05 7.08
C THR A 707 -13.64 8.72 5.77
N VAL A 708 -13.59 10.05 5.73
CA VAL A 708 -13.25 10.84 4.54
C VAL A 708 -12.34 12.00 4.91
N VAL A 709 -11.48 12.40 3.99
CA VAL A 709 -10.64 13.60 4.08
C VAL A 709 -11.29 14.70 3.25
N ASN A 710 -11.37 15.92 3.79
CA ASN A 710 -11.70 17.11 3.01
C ASN A 710 -10.42 17.66 2.36
N LEU A 711 -10.47 17.94 1.05
CA LEU A 711 -9.40 18.53 0.27
C LEU A 711 -9.82 19.94 -0.15
N ILE A 712 -9.15 20.95 0.40
CA ILE A 712 -9.49 22.36 0.20
C ILE A 712 -8.51 22.94 -0.81
N LYS A 713 -8.98 23.20 -2.03
CA LYS A 713 -8.15 23.76 -3.10
C LYS A 713 -8.00 25.27 -2.92
N ILE A 714 -6.76 25.73 -2.93
CA ILE A 714 -6.41 27.15 -2.86
C ILE A 714 -5.47 27.46 -4.03
N ALA A 715 -5.71 28.58 -4.71
CA ALA A 715 -4.80 29.09 -5.74
C ALA A 715 -4.78 30.61 -5.70
N ASN A 716 -3.60 31.19 -5.96
CA ASN A 716 -3.38 32.64 -5.94
C ASN A 716 -3.85 33.29 -4.62
N GLY A 717 -3.65 32.59 -3.48
CA GLY A 717 -4.07 33.05 -2.16
C GLY A 717 -5.60 33.14 -1.98
N LYS A 718 -6.37 32.36 -2.74
CA LYS A 718 -7.84 32.36 -2.69
C LYS A 718 -8.38 30.94 -2.65
N PHE A 719 -9.42 30.74 -1.84
CA PHE A 719 -10.23 29.54 -1.87
C PHE A 719 -10.83 29.32 -3.27
N VAL A 720 -10.74 28.11 -3.79
CA VAL A 720 -11.29 27.70 -5.08
C VAL A 720 -12.51 26.80 -4.88
N GLU A 721 -12.32 25.66 -4.24
CA GLU A 721 -13.35 24.66 -3.98
C GLU A 721 -12.93 23.70 -2.86
N THR A 722 -13.90 22.93 -2.34
CA THR A 722 -13.63 21.80 -1.46
C THR A 722 -14.17 20.52 -2.09
N THR A 723 -13.33 19.50 -2.18
CA THR A 723 -13.70 18.12 -2.53
C THR A 723 -13.45 17.20 -1.34
N ARG A 724 -13.76 15.91 -1.49
CA ARG A 724 -13.45 14.90 -0.48
C ARG A 724 -13.01 13.59 -1.12
N SER A 725 -12.26 12.81 -0.35
CA SER A 725 -11.89 11.44 -0.71
C SER A 725 -13.10 10.51 -0.78
N GLU A 726 -12.89 9.31 -1.32
CA GLU A 726 -13.79 8.18 -1.05
C GLU A 726 -13.73 7.73 0.42
N ASN A 727 -14.58 6.77 0.79
CA ASN A 727 -14.58 6.19 2.13
C ASN A 727 -13.27 5.42 2.39
N LEU A 728 -12.68 5.68 3.55
CA LEU A 728 -11.44 5.09 4.04
C LEU A 728 -11.74 3.96 5.05
N SER A 729 -10.80 3.03 5.17
CA SER A 729 -10.86 1.84 6.05
C SER A 729 -10.90 2.17 7.53
N ILE A 730 -10.50 3.39 7.92
CA ILE A 730 -10.49 3.81 9.31
C ILE A 730 -11.27 5.10 9.50
N GLU A 731 -12.03 5.13 10.58
CA GLU A 731 -12.65 6.35 11.08
C GLU A 731 -11.57 7.22 11.75
N SER A 732 -11.53 8.51 11.40
CA SER A 732 -10.61 9.47 12.00
C SER A 732 -10.87 9.69 13.49
N SER A 733 -9.84 10.15 14.21
CA SER A 733 -9.94 10.62 15.59
C SER A 733 -9.60 12.11 15.70
N THR A 734 -9.53 12.65 16.91
CA THR A 734 -8.96 14.01 17.14
C THR A 734 -7.47 14.12 16.77
N ALA A 735 -6.82 13.01 16.42
CA ALA A 735 -5.43 12.93 15.99
C ALA A 735 -5.28 12.20 14.64
N GLY A 736 -6.26 12.34 13.75
CA GLY A 736 -6.13 11.94 12.35
C GLY A 736 -5.47 13.05 11.51
N TYR A 737 -4.62 12.68 10.55
CA TYR A 737 -4.03 13.61 9.58
C TYR A 737 -3.55 12.86 8.32
N VAL A 738 -3.09 13.65 7.34
CA VAL A 738 -2.69 13.20 5.99
C VAL A 738 -1.23 13.54 5.74
N VAL A 739 -0.51 12.73 4.98
CA VAL A 739 0.81 13.04 4.43
C VAL A 739 0.64 13.17 2.92
N PRO A 740 0.58 14.40 2.37
CA PRO A 740 0.45 14.63 0.93
C PRO A 740 1.65 14.07 0.17
N ILE A 741 1.43 13.63 -1.07
CA ILE A 741 2.50 13.17 -1.98
C ILE A 741 2.42 13.97 -3.26
N ASN A 742 3.48 14.69 -3.62
CA ASN A 742 3.65 15.42 -4.89
C ASN A 742 2.44 16.30 -5.30
N ASN A 743 1.82 17.00 -4.35
CA ASN A 743 0.61 17.80 -4.58
C ASN A 743 -0.54 17.05 -5.30
N ASN A 744 -0.63 15.74 -5.11
CA ASN A 744 -1.62 14.90 -5.77
C ASN A 744 -2.86 14.72 -4.86
N PRO A 745 -4.04 15.23 -5.22
CA PRO A 745 -5.25 15.06 -4.42
C PRO A 745 -5.76 13.60 -4.39
N GLU A 746 -5.28 12.76 -5.31
CA GLU A 746 -5.59 11.34 -5.36
C GLU A 746 -4.51 10.47 -4.71
N ASN A 747 -3.33 10.98 -4.36
CA ASN A 747 -2.27 10.15 -3.76
C ASN A 747 -1.70 10.78 -2.49
N TRP A 748 -1.89 10.10 -1.36
CA TRP A 748 -1.42 10.55 -0.05
C TRP A 748 -1.51 9.42 0.96
N LEU A 749 -0.74 9.54 2.05
CA LEU A 749 -0.93 8.67 3.22
C LEU A 749 -1.93 9.28 4.17
N TYR A 750 -2.61 8.44 4.94
CA TYR A 750 -3.38 8.90 6.08
C TYR A 750 -3.12 8.02 7.28
N MET A 751 -3.31 8.60 8.46
CA MET A 751 -3.16 7.84 9.68
C MET A 751 -4.07 8.31 10.79
N VAL A 752 -4.35 7.37 11.67
CA VAL A 752 -5.01 7.59 12.96
C VAL A 752 -4.13 7.03 14.04
N ARG A 753 -3.96 7.81 15.11
CA ARG A 753 -3.22 7.40 16.32
C ARG A 753 -3.63 6.00 16.78
N ASN A 754 -2.66 5.17 17.17
CA ASN A 754 -2.82 3.74 17.54
C ASN A 754 -3.16 2.75 16.42
N ASN A 755 -3.67 3.18 15.26
CA ASN A 755 -4.05 2.25 14.20
C ASN A 755 -2.83 1.83 13.36
N GLY A 756 -2.42 2.70 12.45
CA GLY A 756 -1.41 2.39 11.44
C GLY A 756 -1.23 3.56 10.47
N ILE A 757 -0.39 3.36 9.46
CA ILE A 757 -0.23 4.23 8.30
C ILE A 757 -0.92 3.52 7.14
N TYR A 758 -1.78 4.24 6.45
CA TYR A 758 -2.57 3.73 5.34
C TYR A 758 -2.32 4.59 4.11
N GLN A 759 -2.56 4.04 2.93
CA GLN A 759 -2.38 4.76 1.68
C GLN A 759 -3.73 4.98 1.01
N TYR A 760 -3.90 6.17 0.43
CA TYR A 760 -4.95 6.49 -0.50
C TYR A 760 -4.31 6.75 -1.86
N ASN A 761 -4.79 6.07 -2.90
CA ASN A 761 -4.29 6.20 -4.27
C ASN A 761 -5.47 6.16 -5.27
N GLY A 762 -6.30 7.21 -5.23
CA GLY A 762 -7.58 7.32 -5.94
C GLY A 762 -8.72 6.61 -5.23
N SER A 763 -8.41 5.54 -4.51
CA SER A 763 -9.27 4.83 -3.57
C SER A 763 -8.46 4.41 -2.34
N ASP A 764 -9.12 3.85 -1.35
CA ASP A 764 -8.44 3.29 -0.19
C ASP A 764 -7.59 2.07 -0.57
N ALA A 765 -6.27 2.25 -0.54
CA ALA A 765 -5.30 1.21 -0.85
C ALA A 765 -4.95 0.35 0.38
N GLY A 766 -5.46 0.69 1.56
CA GLY A 766 -5.33 -0.10 2.77
C GLY A 766 -4.07 0.20 3.59
N LEU A 767 -3.76 -0.75 4.48
CA LEU A 767 -2.71 -0.61 5.49
C LEU A 767 -1.31 -0.74 4.87
N LEU A 768 -0.50 0.31 5.00
CA LEU A 768 0.91 0.31 4.61
C LEU A 768 1.82 -0.13 5.76
N LEU A 769 1.51 0.30 6.99
CA LEU A 769 2.29 -0.04 8.18
C LEU A 769 1.44 -0.10 9.45
N GLY A 770 1.37 -1.28 10.08
CA GLY A 770 0.58 -1.55 11.29
C GLY A 770 1.12 -0.91 12.59
N GLY A 771 0.26 -0.85 13.61
CA GLY A 771 0.53 -0.11 14.87
C GLY A 771 1.04 -0.87 16.08
N SER A 772 1.41 -2.16 16.01
CA SER A 772 1.70 -2.96 17.22
C SER A 772 2.81 -4.01 17.09
N SER A 773 4.08 -3.69 17.33
CA SER A 773 5.02 -4.76 17.68
C SER A 773 5.76 -4.49 18.98
N THR A 774 6.05 -5.59 19.69
CA THR A 774 6.75 -5.63 20.97
C THR A 774 8.28 -5.70 20.80
N THR A 775 8.78 -5.58 19.56
CA THR A 775 10.20 -5.79 19.23
C THR A 775 10.72 -4.66 18.32
N PRO A 776 11.64 -3.81 18.80
CA PRO A 776 12.17 -2.67 18.05
C PRO A 776 12.70 -3.00 16.65
N PRO A 777 12.59 -2.08 15.67
CA PRO A 777 12.11 -0.72 15.83
C PRO A 777 10.65 -0.56 15.35
N SER A 778 9.74 -1.27 16.04
CA SER A 778 8.30 -1.17 15.88
C SER A 778 7.79 0.26 15.75
N ARG A 779 6.81 0.47 14.87
CA ARG A 779 5.99 1.67 14.90
C ARG A 779 5.35 1.81 16.28
N ASN A 780 5.44 3.00 16.86
CA ASN A 780 4.80 3.28 18.13
C ASN A 780 3.42 3.96 17.90
N SER A 781 2.68 4.21 18.97
CA SER A 781 1.31 4.74 18.92
C SER A 781 1.22 6.26 18.66
N THR A 782 2.35 6.94 18.41
CA THR A 782 2.43 8.40 18.26
C THR A 782 2.13 8.82 16.82
N CYS A 783 1.37 9.90 16.62
CA CYS A 783 1.11 10.45 15.29
C CYS A 783 2.37 11.08 14.68
N GLY A 784 2.59 10.92 13.38
CA GLY A 784 3.77 11.44 12.69
C GLY A 784 4.39 10.42 11.75
N ALA A 785 4.61 10.85 10.51
CA ALA A 785 5.23 10.13 9.43
C ALA A 785 5.48 11.11 8.29
N GLU A 786 6.37 10.72 7.40
CA GLU A 786 6.69 11.43 6.17
C GLU A 786 7.03 10.42 5.08
N ILE A 787 6.73 10.75 3.83
CA ILE A 787 7.07 9.90 2.68
C ILE A 787 7.64 10.73 1.54
N PHE A 788 8.68 10.23 0.89
CA PHE A 788 9.33 10.90 -0.23
C PHE A 788 10.15 9.90 -1.06
N THR A 789 10.53 10.31 -2.27
CA THR A 789 11.41 9.51 -3.13
C THR A 789 12.86 9.97 -2.99
N LEU A 790 13.78 9.03 -2.75
CA LEU A 790 15.22 9.28 -2.69
C LEU A 790 15.94 8.29 -3.61
N SER A 791 16.65 8.78 -4.65
CA SER A 791 17.35 7.93 -5.61
C SER A 791 16.46 6.82 -6.18
N ASN A 792 15.25 7.19 -6.64
CA ASN A 792 14.23 6.27 -7.14
C ASN A 792 13.68 5.23 -6.13
N HIS A 793 14.03 5.32 -4.84
CA HIS A 793 13.42 4.50 -3.78
C HIS A 793 12.34 5.27 -3.04
N GLU A 794 11.23 4.61 -2.72
CA GLU A 794 10.15 5.17 -1.89
C GLU A 794 10.51 5.02 -0.41
N ILE A 795 10.71 6.14 0.27
CA ILE A 795 11.20 6.19 1.65
C ILE A 795 10.07 6.61 2.58
N LEU A 796 9.75 5.76 3.55
CA LEU A 796 8.83 6.04 4.65
C LEU A 796 9.58 6.30 5.94
N VAL A 797 9.36 7.48 6.52
CA VAL A 797 9.82 7.82 7.86
C VAL A 797 8.62 7.73 8.81
N TYR A 798 8.74 6.95 9.89
CA TYR A 798 7.63 6.75 10.82
C TYR A 798 8.08 6.69 12.28
N ASN A 799 7.19 7.05 13.19
CA ASN A 799 7.48 7.05 14.63
C ASN A 799 7.72 5.66 15.20
N SER A 800 8.78 5.50 16.00
CA SER A 800 9.17 4.22 16.60
C SER A 800 9.73 4.39 18.01
N GLY A 801 9.97 3.27 18.70
CA GLY A 801 10.48 3.28 20.08
C GLY A 801 9.42 3.71 21.11
N LYS A 802 9.83 4.42 22.18
CA LYS A 802 8.93 4.79 23.28
C LYS A 802 7.96 5.90 22.85
N ASN A 803 6.66 5.67 23.10
CA ASN A 803 5.60 6.64 22.80
C ASN A 803 5.91 8.04 23.33
N TYR A 804 5.65 9.05 22.50
CA TYR A 804 5.71 10.48 22.83
C TYR A 804 7.10 11.03 23.16
N THR A 805 8.17 10.26 22.95
CA THR A 805 9.55 10.70 23.25
C THR A 805 10.37 11.07 21.99
N GLY A 806 9.77 10.96 20.81
CA GLY A 806 10.37 11.38 19.55
C GLY A 806 11.46 10.44 19.03
N GLY A 807 11.21 9.12 19.00
CA GLY A 807 11.99 8.17 18.20
C GLY A 807 11.33 7.92 16.84
N PHE A 808 12.12 7.61 15.82
CA PHE A 808 11.61 7.30 14.48
C PHE A 808 12.48 6.29 13.73
N THR A 809 11.90 5.68 12.70
CA THR A 809 12.52 4.70 11.81
C THR A 809 12.38 5.17 10.37
N ILE A 810 13.41 4.90 9.57
CA ILE A 810 13.41 5.09 8.12
C ILE A 810 13.33 3.70 7.49
N LYS A 811 12.34 3.49 6.63
CA LYS A 811 12.13 2.26 5.89
C LYS A 811 12.06 2.57 4.40
N ASP A 812 12.82 1.80 3.64
CA ASP A 812 12.70 1.69 2.21
C ASP A 812 11.51 0.77 1.91
N LEU A 813 10.48 1.32 1.26
CA LEU A 813 9.30 0.56 0.87
C LEU A 813 9.54 -0.24 -0.42
N THR A 814 10.35 0.28 -1.34
CA THR A 814 10.75 -0.38 -2.59
C THR A 814 11.45 -1.71 -2.31
N ASP A 815 12.45 -1.69 -1.43
CA ASP A 815 13.18 -2.92 -1.02
C ASP A 815 12.56 -3.61 0.21
N ASN A 816 11.49 -3.05 0.77
CA ASN A 816 10.87 -3.47 2.02
C ASN A 816 11.90 -3.67 3.17
N LYS A 817 12.81 -2.70 3.34
CA LYS A 817 13.97 -2.80 4.24
C LYS A 817 14.03 -1.63 5.22
N VAL A 818 14.32 -1.92 6.49
CA VAL A 818 14.63 -0.87 7.48
C VAL A 818 16.05 -0.35 7.22
N ILE A 819 16.16 0.96 6.99
CA ILE A 819 17.43 1.66 6.74
C ILE A 819 18.09 2.05 8.07
N ALA A 820 17.35 2.77 8.92
CA ALA A 820 17.87 3.27 10.18
C ALA A 820 16.76 3.42 11.23
N THR A 821 17.13 3.34 12.51
CA THR A 821 16.26 3.69 13.63
C THR A 821 16.98 4.68 14.53
N ILE A 822 16.31 5.79 14.81
CA ILE A 822 16.83 6.90 15.58
C ILE A 822 16.20 6.88 16.98
N GLU A 823 17.08 6.89 17.98
CA GLU A 823 16.69 6.90 19.39
C GLU A 823 15.90 8.16 19.77
N PRO A 824 14.98 8.07 20.74
CA PRO A 824 14.19 9.20 21.19
C PRO A 824 15.01 10.46 21.54
N ILE A 825 14.60 11.60 20.97
CA ILE A 825 15.21 12.90 21.24
C ILE A 825 14.87 13.46 22.62
N GLY A 826 13.79 12.98 23.25
CA GLY A 826 13.36 13.47 24.55
C GLY A 826 13.06 12.41 25.60
N THR A 827 12.68 12.89 26.79
CA THR A 827 12.44 12.03 27.96
C THR A 827 11.00 12.05 28.47
N LYS A 828 10.20 13.02 28.02
CA LYS A 828 8.81 13.24 28.47
C LYS A 828 7.84 12.41 27.65
N GLY A 829 7.55 11.21 28.15
CA GLY A 829 6.60 10.26 27.56
C GLY A 829 5.17 10.43 28.06
N TYR A 830 4.50 9.31 28.31
CA TYR A 830 3.22 9.26 29.02
C TYR A 830 3.42 9.38 30.53
N GLU A 831 2.61 10.20 31.23
CA GLU A 831 2.54 10.20 32.70
C GLU A 831 1.08 10.03 33.19
N THR A 832 0.94 9.66 34.46
CA THR A 832 -0.37 9.54 35.12
C THR A 832 -1.08 10.90 35.12
N GLY A 833 -2.06 11.07 34.22
CA GLY A 833 -2.83 12.31 34.06
C GLY A 833 -2.84 12.88 32.65
N GLY A 834 -2.03 12.36 31.71
CA GLY A 834 -2.06 12.76 30.30
C GLY A 834 -0.73 12.58 29.58
N ASN A 835 -0.72 12.89 28.28
CA ASN A 835 0.48 12.81 27.45
C ASN A 835 1.21 14.16 27.41
N TYR A 836 2.54 14.16 27.43
CA TYR A 836 3.33 15.37 27.17
C TYR A 836 3.45 15.71 25.69
N SER A 837 3.19 14.74 24.81
CA SER A 837 3.10 14.96 23.38
C SER A 837 1.94 14.15 22.80
N VAL A 838 1.35 14.65 21.72
CA VAL A 838 0.36 13.92 20.92
C VAL A 838 0.97 13.31 19.66
N SER A 839 2.15 13.80 19.25
CA SER A 839 2.79 13.52 17.96
C SER A 839 4.33 13.57 18.02
N ASN A 840 4.97 13.10 16.96
CA ASN A 840 6.37 13.39 16.63
C ASN A 840 6.37 13.72 15.13
N TRP A 841 6.29 15.01 14.82
CA TRP A 841 6.15 15.49 13.46
C TRP A 841 7.47 15.35 12.73
N MET A 842 7.40 14.74 11.55
CA MET A 842 8.51 14.61 10.63
C MET A 842 8.15 15.45 9.40
N HIS A 843 9.12 16.20 8.89
CA HIS A 843 9.01 16.95 7.63
C HIS A 843 10.24 16.66 6.79
N ALA A 844 10.05 16.32 5.53
CA ALA A 844 11.13 16.08 4.59
C ALA A 844 11.27 17.25 3.60
N GLU A 845 12.48 17.77 3.47
CA GLU A 845 12.82 18.81 2.50
C GLU A 845 13.82 18.26 1.51
N LYS A 846 13.44 18.24 0.23
CA LYS A 846 14.31 17.81 -0.85
C LYS A 846 15.44 18.81 -1.07
N ILE A 847 16.68 18.32 -1.09
CA ILE A 847 17.87 19.12 -1.41
C ILE A 847 18.29 18.86 -2.85
N ASP A 848 18.38 17.58 -3.21
CA ASP A 848 18.61 17.08 -4.55
C ASP A 848 18.08 15.63 -4.65
N PRO A 849 18.08 15.00 -5.84
CA PRO A 849 17.58 13.63 -6.02
C PRO A 849 18.19 12.55 -5.11
N GLY A 850 19.38 12.78 -4.54
CA GLY A 850 20.05 11.86 -3.62
C GLY A 850 20.19 12.39 -2.19
N CYS A 851 19.52 13.49 -1.83
CA CYS A 851 19.64 14.08 -0.50
C CYS A 851 18.38 14.83 -0.03
N TYR A 852 17.97 14.57 1.22
CA TYR A 852 16.90 15.26 1.93
C TYR A 852 17.36 15.76 3.31
N TYR A 853 16.78 16.87 3.77
CA TYR A 853 16.74 17.17 5.20
C TYR A 853 15.48 16.58 5.82
N LEU A 854 15.63 16.01 7.02
CA LEU A 854 14.52 15.57 7.85
C LEU A 854 14.45 16.46 9.09
N TYR A 855 13.32 17.13 9.28
CA TYR A 855 13.05 17.93 10.45
C TYR A 855 12.11 17.20 11.38
N GLN A 856 12.46 17.17 12.66
CA GLN A 856 11.71 16.50 13.69
C GLN A 856 11.22 17.53 14.71
N TYR A 857 9.92 17.54 14.99
CA TYR A 857 9.34 18.26 16.11
C TYR A 857 8.52 17.32 16.99
N CYS A 858 8.99 17.11 18.23
CA CYS A 858 8.24 16.37 19.24
C CYS A 858 7.80 17.33 20.36
N PRO A 859 6.50 17.70 20.43
CA PRO A 859 5.96 18.58 21.48
C PRO A 859 6.46 18.24 22.88
N ALA A 860 6.76 19.27 23.67
CA ALA A 860 7.37 19.22 25.01
C ALA A 860 8.77 18.57 25.13
N ASN A 861 9.26 17.88 24.11
CA ASN A 861 10.52 17.13 24.09
C ASN A 861 11.62 17.89 23.33
N GLY A 862 11.37 18.36 22.12
CA GLY A 862 12.37 19.13 21.36
C GLY A 862 12.18 19.17 19.86
N ILE A 863 13.15 19.79 19.19
CA ILE A 863 13.32 19.85 17.73
C ILE A 863 14.69 19.30 17.33
N ALA A 864 14.79 18.69 16.15
CA ALA A 864 16.06 18.21 15.59
C ALA A 864 16.04 18.24 14.06
N ALA A 865 17.20 18.45 13.44
CA ALA A 865 17.39 18.38 12.00
C ALA A 865 18.41 17.30 11.65
N TYR A 866 18.13 16.52 10.60
CA TYR A 866 18.97 15.45 10.10
C TYR A 866 19.18 15.63 8.59
N ARG A 867 20.27 15.09 8.08
CA ARG A 867 20.51 14.88 6.65
C ARG A 867 20.37 13.40 6.34
N PHE A 868 19.59 13.06 5.34
CA PHE A 868 19.39 11.69 4.85
C PHE A 868 19.74 11.64 3.36
N TYR A 869 20.66 10.77 2.96
CA TYR A 869 21.24 10.78 1.61
C TYR A 869 21.72 9.42 1.14
N ASP A 870 21.81 9.22 -0.18
CA ASP A 870 22.50 8.09 -0.80
C ASP A 870 23.99 8.43 -0.99
N ALA A 871 24.89 7.67 -0.36
CA ALA A 871 26.34 7.86 -0.50
C ALA A 871 26.87 7.42 -1.88
N ASN A 872 26.09 6.64 -2.65
CA ASN A 872 26.43 6.26 -4.01
C ASN A 872 25.93 7.27 -5.05
N TYR A 873 25.08 8.22 -4.67
CA TYR A 873 24.62 9.26 -5.57
C TYR A 873 25.73 10.28 -5.85
N ASP A 874 26.17 10.33 -7.11
CA ASP A 874 27.04 11.38 -7.61
C ASP A 874 26.20 12.41 -8.38
N ALA A 875 26.03 13.59 -7.77
CA ALA A 875 25.29 14.71 -8.35
C ALA A 875 25.86 15.20 -9.70
N HIS A 876 27.00 14.68 -10.17
CA HIS A 876 27.59 14.98 -11.47
C HIS A 876 27.06 14.14 -12.63
N ILE A 877 26.25 13.09 -12.39
CA ILE A 877 25.81 12.15 -13.43
C ILE A 877 24.44 12.51 -14.04
N ASP A 878 23.55 13.19 -13.30
CA ASP A 878 22.17 13.48 -13.74
C ASP A 878 21.94 14.85 -14.38
N SER A 879 22.97 15.68 -14.58
CA SER A 879 22.78 16.94 -15.30
C SER A 879 22.86 16.74 -16.81
N THR A 880 21.71 16.84 -17.48
CA THR A 880 21.64 17.12 -18.93
C THR A 880 22.61 18.26 -19.31
N PRO A 881 23.36 18.13 -20.41
CA PRO A 881 24.45 19.05 -20.74
C PRO A 881 23.89 20.32 -21.39
N ASP A 882 23.35 21.25 -20.59
CA ASP A 882 23.20 22.66 -21.02
C ASP A 882 22.98 23.70 -19.91
N ALA A 883 23.05 23.33 -18.62
CA ALA A 883 23.16 24.32 -17.56
C ALA A 883 24.64 24.66 -17.33
N THR A 884 25.06 25.89 -17.67
CA THR A 884 26.36 26.44 -17.29
C THR A 884 26.70 26.06 -15.85
N GLU A 885 27.80 25.32 -15.65
CA GLU A 885 28.27 24.82 -14.34
C GLU A 885 27.99 25.85 -13.23
N ALA A 886 27.02 25.57 -12.36
CA ALA A 886 26.75 26.42 -11.22
C ALA A 886 27.74 26.07 -10.09
N LEU A 887 28.32 27.09 -9.46
CA LEU A 887 29.16 26.89 -8.29
C LEU A 887 28.28 26.51 -7.09
N LYS A 888 28.60 25.40 -6.42
CA LYS A 888 27.92 25.01 -5.18
C LYS A 888 28.58 25.74 -4.00
N ILE A 889 27.79 26.40 -3.15
CA ILE A 889 28.30 27.26 -2.06
C ILE A 889 27.63 26.87 -0.74
N TYR A 890 28.43 26.47 0.27
CA TYR A 890 27.91 26.03 1.57
C TYR A 890 28.78 26.53 2.75
N PRO A 891 28.20 26.87 3.91
CA PRO A 891 26.78 26.99 4.15
C PRO A 891 26.19 28.18 3.39
N ASN A 892 24.93 28.08 2.98
CA ASN A 892 24.18 29.19 2.41
C ASN A 892 22.78 29.18 3.04
N PRO A 893 22.48 30.10 3.98
CA PRO A 893 23.24 31.30 4.34
C PRO A 893 24.59 31.02 5.03
N ALA A 894 25.58 31.86 4.74
CA ALA A 894 26.92 31.82 5.30
C ALA A 894 27.09 32.89 6.40
N THR A 895 27.78 32.55 7.49
CA THR A 895 28.03 33.49 8.61
C THR A 895 29.46 34.00 8.63
N THR A 896 30.46 33.15 8.84
CA THR A 896 31.86 33.57 8.91
C THR A 896 32.73 32.94 7.85
N HIS A 897 32.31 31.78 7.34
CA HIS A 897 33.03 31.01 6.36
C HIS A 897 32.07 30.42 5.33
N LEU A 898 32.57 30.20 4.12
CA LEU A 898 31.89 29.42 3.09
C LEU A 898 32.87 28.51 2.35
N HIS A 899 32.33 27.45 1.77
CA HIS A 899 32.97 26.48 0.90
C HIS A 899 32.39 26.67 -0.50
N ILE A 900 33.24 26.57 -1.53
CA ILE A 900 32.77 26.64 -2.92
C ILE A 900 33.34 25.46 -3.70
N GLU A 901 32.46 24.58 -4.15
CA GLU A 901 32.82 23.47 -5.03
C GLU A 901 32.77 23.91 -6.50
N GLY A 902 33.59 23.28 -7.34
CA GLY A 902 33.68 23.60 -8.77
C GLY A 902 34.57 24.80 -9.11
N ILE A 903 35.37 25.32 -8.17
CA ILE A 903 36.36 26.36 -8.49
C ILE A 903 37.57 25.74 -9.20
N SER A 904 37.65 25.97 -10.50
CA SER A 904 38.87 25.82 -11.31
C SER A 904 39.47 27.20 -11.58
N GLY A 905 40.67 27.49 -11.07
CA GLY A 905 41.41 28.72 -11.38
C GLY A 905 41.08 29.97 -10.55
N GLY A 906 40.36 29.82 -9.43
CA GLY A 906 39.97 30.92 -8.52
C GLY A 906 38.56 31.46 -8.78
N ALA A 907 38.08 32.37 -7.91
CA ALA A 907 36.74 32.95 -8.02
C ALA A 907 36.68 34.40 -7.52
N THR A 908 35.65 35.14 -7.92
CA THR A 908 35.38 36.52 -7.48
C THR A 908 33.98 36.60 -6.90
N ILE A 909 33.87 37.16 -5.69
CA ILE A 909 32.61 37.44 -5.02
C ILE A 909 32.20 38.89 -5.32
N PHE A 910 30.97 39.08 -5.79
CA PHE A 910 30.34 40.34 -6.11
C PHE A 910 29.19 40.61 -5.15
N SER A 911 28.95 41.88 -4.81
CA SER A 911 27.70 42.31 -4.19
C SER A 911 26.54 42.15 -5.18
N ALA A 912 25.30 42.18 -4.70
CA ALA A 912 24.11 42.25 -5.55
C ALA A 912 24.09 43.46 -6.52
N THR A 913 24.86 44.52 -6.23
CA THR A 913 25.02 45.69 -7.13
C THR A 913 26.13 45.51 -8.18
N GLY A 914 26.80 44.35 -8.21
CA GLY A 914 27.86 44.03 -9.16
C GLY A 914 29.25 44.57 -8.78
N ALA A 915 29.43 45.11 -7.57
CA ALA A 915 30.74 45.53 -7.10
C ALA A 915 31.56 44.30 -6.64
N VAL A 916 32.86 44.27 -6.93
CA VAL A 916 33.75 43.21 -6.43
C VAL A 916 33.97 43.41 -4.93
N VAL A 917 33.69 42.36 -4.15
CA VAL A 917 33.76 42.36 -2.68
C VAL A 917 34.96 41.54 -2.20
N MET A 918 35.27 40.44 -2.87
CA MET A 918 36.39 39.56 -2.53
C MET A 918 36.91 38.83 -3.77
N GLN A 919 38.23 38.60 -3.85
CA GLN A 919 38.84 37.72 -4.85
C GLN A 919 39.50 36.54 -4.15
N ILE A 920 39.22 35.34 -4.65
CA ILE A 920 39.70 34.04 -4.16
C ILE A 920 40.76 33.53 -5.15
N GLY A 921 41.96 33.26 -4.64
CA GLY A 921 43.10 32.80 -5.44
C GLY A 921 43.01 31.34 -5.92
N THR A 922 44.05 30.87 -6.62
CA THR A 922 44.16 29.54 -7.27
C THR A 922 44.43 28.36 -6.32
N VAL A 923 44.15 28.48 -5.02
CA VAL A 923 44.38 27.38 -4.07
C VAL A 923 43.04 26.70 -3.80
N GLU A 924 43.00 25.37 -3.86
CA GLU A 924 41.89 24.54 -3.36
C GLU A 924 41.57 24.93 -1.90
N SER A 925 40.72 25.94 -1.72
CA SER A 925 40.37 26.44 -0.39
C SER A 925 38.93 26.05 -0.09
N SER A 926 38.80 24.93 0.62
CA SER A 926 37.54 24.43 1.15
C SER A 926 36.95 25.26 2.29
N ASN A 927 37.53 26.44 2.59
CA ASN A 927 37.13 27.28 3.72
C ASN A 927 37.54 28.75 3.47
N ILE A 928 36.62 29.55 2.95
CA ILE A 928 36.80 30.97 2.61
C ILE A 928 36.23 31.82 3.74
N ASP A 929 37.09 32.59 4.41
CA ASP A 929 36.68 33.55 5.44
C ASP A 929 35.98 34.75 4.82
N ILE A 930 34.71 34.94 5.18
CA ILE A 930 33.83 36.03 4.75
C ILE A 930 33.42 36.93 5.91
N SER A 931 34.06 36.81 7.09
CA SER A 931 33.74 37.64 8.26
C SER A 931 33.86 39.15 7.99
N GLY A 932 34.71 39.54 7.03
CA GLY A 932 34.93 40.93 6.63
C GLY A 932 33.92 41.52 5.64
N ILE A 933 32.98 40.73 5.10
CA ILE A 933 31.98 41.23 4.15
C ILE A 933 30.65 41.54 4.88
N PRO A 934 29.95 42.65 4.56
CA PRO A 934 28.67 43.01 5.20
C PRO A 934 27.57 41.95 5.00
N GLN A 935 26.52 41.98 5.83
CA GLN A 935 25.30 41.18 5.58
C GLN A 935 24.69 41.54 4.22
N GLY A 936 24.22 40.55 3.47
CA GLY A 936 23.62 40.76 2.15
C GLY A 936 23.72 39.58 1.20
N ILE A 937 23.21 39.76 -0.03
CA ILE A 937 23.26 38.76 -1.11
C ILE A 937 24.52 38.97 -1.95
N TYR A 938 25.23 37.89 -2.21
CA TYR A 938 26.47 37.88 -2.96
C TYR A 938 26.41 36.88 -4.13
N ILE A 939 27.04 37.25 -5.24
CA ILE A 939 27.20 36.42 -6.44
C ILE A 939 28.67 36.01 -6.51
N VAL A 940 28.95 34.73 -6.67
CA VAL A 940 30.30 34.23 -6.94
C VAL A 940 30.43 33.89 -8.41
N LYS A 941 31.58 34.23 -9.01
CA LYS A 941 31.93 33.85 -10.38
C LYS A 941 33.32 33.23 -10.42
N SER A 942 33.46 32.04 -10.96
CA SER A 942 34.77 31.39 -11.15
C SER A 942 35.57 32.03 -12.28
N ALA A 943 36.86 31.70 -12.37
CA ALA A 943 37.70 32.06 -13.51
C ALA A 943 37.25 31.38 -14.82
N THR A 944 36.60 30.21 -14.74
CA THR A 944 36.02 29.49 -15.89
C THR A 944 34.66 30.03 -16.35
N GLY A 945 34.04 30.92 -15.56
CA GLY A 945 32.77 31.56 -15.90
C GLY A 945 31.54 30.99 -15.18
N ALA A 946 31.70 29.91 -14.41
CA ALA A 946 30.68 29.34 -13.53
C ALA A 946 30.21 30.37 -12.49
N THR A 947 28.92 30.37 -12.15
CA THR A 947 28.34 31.32 -11.19
C THR A 947 27.61 30.62 -10.04
N GLY A 948 27.60 31.23 -8.86
CA GLY A 948 26.83 30.79 -7.70
C GLY A 948 26.33 31.97 -6.89
N LYS A 949 25.44 31.75 -5.92
CA LYS A 949 24.94 32.80 -5.01
C LYS A 949 25.01 32.33 -3.56
N PHE A 950 25.27 33.24 -2.64
CA PHE A 950 25.10 32.99 -1.21
C PHE A 950 24.60 34.22 -0.47
N ILE A 951 23.94 33.99 0.67
CA ILE A 951 23.47 35.02 1.59
C ILE A 951 24.45 35.10 2.75
N LYS A 952 25.05 36.26 3.00
CA LYS A 952 25.82 36.54 4.22
C LYS A 952 24.86 37.01 5.31
N ARG A 953 24.78 36.25 6.39
CA ARG A 953 24.10 36.64 7.64
C ARG A 953 25.07 37.19 8.68
#